data_AF-A0AAN0LKQ8-F1
#
_entry.id   AF-A0AAN0LKQ8-F1
#
_cell.length_a   1.000
_cell.length_b   1.000
_cell.length_c   1.000
_cell.angle_alpha   90.00
_cell.angle_beta   90.00
_cell.angle_gamma   90.00
#
_symmetry.space_group_name_H-M   'P 1'
#
loop_
_entity.id
_entity.type
_entity.pdbx_description
1 polymer ?
#
loop_
_entity_poly.entity_id
_entity_poly.type
_entity_poly.pdbx_seq_one_letter_code
_entity_poly.pdbx_strand_id
1 'polypeptide(L)'
;MNAIRKVYQYAEPNLTLVGWMGLIGFPAYYVVWEFLFPQPYENLTVRLLCSVLFFGIIYRNRVPFEWRKYLPAYYQVAITLCLPCFFFFMLLMNNWSNVWVMSFMSAIFLHILLVHVTKVMFAQTFAGIAIATLGAWVAQGFYLELSMDWTHVPIFLFIYLFGNLFYFRNQVEHEAKVSLAKSFGAGIAHEMRNPLSGLLTSIDVMQSILPNPKAGHHKGQYELSDQEVRQLREVGDEAMEIIHSGNETIDLLLTSIDENRVSRSTFKKHSAKTVVEDAIESFNYKRALDRQAISLDVKGEFSFLGSDTLLKYVMYNLFKNAFHHRSPEDFHIHVTMQSDEMVNQIVVTDNGSGIPSDEIRRIFQDFYTTGKSGNYGLGLPFCQKVMSSFGGEIKCQSEVDEWTQFTMIFPALTSNTVKDIKSELAKLKNVLFVSEQNILVTKAKELAGTMGFELTILDIASTLNKKEYQFEFDLIFVDMESLDLRASCLDKIESLLSFTESRIVYLFENHPIKRVRNVSFEPVWVETQVWLLNTQPTMDRLLFDSNYVIPAASAAPLDTANKRTIMVVDDNESLRRFTAMLLEKQGFDVIQKEDGQQALDALDTDDIDLILMDIEMPIMDGVEASRRIRNANKAYSSVPIIAHTGDSSPVTLEKMDSSGMSDFIVKPADKNRLFDKIALWI
;
A
#
# COMPACT_ATOMS: atom_id res chain seq x y z
N MET A 1 35.57 -3.86 -24.47
CA MET A 1 35.67 -3.27 -23.10
C MET A 1 34.34 -3.26 -22.36
N ASN A 2 33.22 -2.82 -22.97
CA ASN A 2 31.92 -2.76 -22.28
C ASN A 2 31.39 -4.12 -21.76
N ALA A 3 31.52 -5.21 -22.54
CA ALA A 3 31.11 -6.53 -22.09
C ALA A 3 31.92 -7.05 -20.88
N ILE A 4 33.24 -6.85 -20.90
CA ILE A 4 34.16 -7.25 -19.82
C ILE A 4 33.82 -6.51 -18.52
N ARG A 5 33.51 -5.22 -18.61
CA ARG A 5 33.13 -4.39 -17.46
C ARG A 5 31.77 -4.82 -16.88
N LYS A 6 30.80 -5.14 -17.74
CA LYS A 6 29.50 -5.68 -17.32
C LYS A 6 29.66 -6.97 -16.53
N VAL A 7 30.45 -7.93 -17.05
CA VAL A 7 30.74 -9.21 -16.36
C VAL A 7 31.29 -8.98 -14.95
N TYR A 8 32.27 -8.08 -14.82
CA TYR A 8 32.85 -7.76 -13.51
C TYR A 8 31.84 -7.14 -12.53
N GLN A 9 31.03 -6.18 -12.99
CA GLN A 9 30.02 -5.51 -12.14
C GLN A 9 28.94 -6.48 -11.65
N TYR A 10 28.56 -7.44 -12.49
CA TYR A 10 27.59 -8.47 -12.10
C TYR A 10 28.16 -9.43 -11.06
N ALA A 11 29.43 -9.82 -11.20
CA ALA A 11 30.08 -10.71 -10.24
C ALA A 11 30.41 -10.02 -8.92
N GLU A 12 30.51 -8.68 -8.90
CA GLU A 12 31.02 -7.86 -7.77
C GLU A 12 30.45 -8.21 -6.38
N PRO A 13 29.12 -8.43 -6.20
CA PRO A 13 28.55 -8.80 -4.92
C PRO A 13 29.11 -10.12 -4.38
N ASN A 14 29.40 -11.06 -5.27
CA ASN A 14 29.84 -12.41 -4.94
C ASN A 14 31.37 -12.59 -5.05
N LEU A 15 32.11 -11.59 -5.57
CA LEU A 15 33.57 -11.70 -5.80
C LEU A 15 34.37 -11.99 -4.52
N THR A 16 33.91 -11.53 -3.36
CA THR A 16 34.60 -11.81 -2.09
C THR A 16 34.51 -13.29 -1.73
N LEU A 17 33.33 -13.89 -1.88
CA LEU A 17 33.10 -15.32 -1.64
C LEU A 17 33.94 -16.17 -2.60
N VAL A 18 33.89 -15.83 -3.90
CA VAL A 18 34.64 -16.51 -4.96
C VAL A 18 36.14 -16.40 -4.72
N GLY A 19 36.62 -15.23 -4.28
CA GLY A 19 38.01 -15.01 -3.90
C GLY A 19 38.48 -15.93 -2.78
N TRP A 20 37.70 -16.04 -1.69
CA TRP A 20 38.04 -16.91 -0.56
C TRP A 20 37.99 -18.39 -0.92
N MET A 21 36.97 -18.79 -1.69
CA MET A 21 36.86 -20.15 -2.21
C MET A 21 38.10 -20.55 -3.02
N GLY A 22 38.60 -19.67 -3.88
CA GLY A 22 39.84 -19.93 -4.63
C GLY A 22 41.07 -19.94 -3.72
N LEU A 23 41.27 -18.89 -2.91
CA LEU A 23 42.45 -18.74 -2.06
C LEU A 23 42.67 -19.93 -1.11
N ILE A 24 41.60 -20.42 -0.49
CA ILE A 24 41.67 -21.55 0.46
C ILE A 24 41.52 -22.89 -0.28
N GLY A 25 40.68 -22.94 -1.30
CA GLY A 25 40.35 -24.19 -2.00
C GLY A 25 41.56 -24.81 -2.69
N PHE A 26 42.31 -24.05 -3.49
CA PHE A 26 43.42 -24.62 -4.26
C PHE A 26 44.49 -25.32 -3.38
N PRO A 27 44.99 -24.70 -2.29
CA PRO A 27 45.95 -25.34 -1.39
C PRO A 27 45.34 -26.47 -0.55
N ALA A 28 44.09 -26.31 -0.08
CA ALA A 28 43.43 -27.36 0.72
C ALA A 28 43.24 -28.64 -0.10
N TYR A 29 42.79 -28.51 -1.35
CA TYR A 29 42.61 -29.67 -2.23
C TYR A 29 43.92 -30.32 -2.66
N TYR A 30 45.06 -29.62 -2.61
CA TYR A 30 46.36 -30.29 -2.79
C TYR A 30 46.57 -31.35 -1.71
N VAL A 31 46.27 -31.02 -0.44
CA VAL A 31 46.42 -31.98 0.67
C VAL A 31 45.52 -33.19 0.46
N VAL A 32 44.30 -32.97 -0.02
CA VAL A 32 43.35 -34.05 -0.31
C VAL A 32 43.87 -34.99 -1.41
N TRP A 33 44.31 -34.43 -2.53
CA TRP A 33 44.70 -35.23 -3.71
C TRP A 33 46.13 -35.76 -3.67
N GLU A 34 46.98 -35.25 -2.78
CA GLU A 34 48.34 -35.76 -2.56
C GLU A 34 48.36 -36.83 -1.45
N PHE A 35 47.68 -36.57 -0.32
CA PHE A 35 47.81 -37.41 0.89
C PHE A 35 46.61 -38.31 1.18
N LEU A 36 45.38 -37.89 0.85
CA LEU A 36 44.17 -38.69 1.15
C LEU A 36 43.73 -39.57 -0.02
N PHE A 37 43.77 -39.03 -1.25
CA PHE A 37 43.33 -39.70 -2.49
C PHE A 37 44.34 -39.44 -3.63
N PRO A 38 45.55 -40.05 -3.56
CA PRO A 38 46.67 -39.75 -4.44
C PRO A 38 46.30 -39.83 -5.93
N GLN A 39 46.57 -38.74 -6.66
CA GLN A 39 46.41 -38.67 -8.12
C GLN A 39 47.77 -38.80 -8.84
N PRO A 40 47.79 -39.31 -10.09
CA PRO A 40 49.04 -39.51 -10.85
C PRO A 40 49.90 -38.25 -11.03
N TYR A 41 49.26 -37.08 -11.14
CA TYR A 41 49.93 -35.79 -11.31
C TYR A 41 49.28 -34.72 -10.44
N GLU A 42 50.06 -34.17 -9.52
CA GLU A 42 49.72 -33.00 -8.71
C GLU A 42 50.88 -32.00 -8.66
N ASN A 43 50.54 -30.70 -8.66
CA ASN A 43 51.54 -29.63 -8.65
C ASN A 43 51.13 -28.48 -7.73
N LEU A 44 51.81 -28.37 -6.59
CA LEU A 44 51.58 -27.33 -5.60
C LEU A 44 51.84 -25.92 -6.16
N THR A 45 52.87 -25.75 -6.98
CA THR A 45 53.25 -24.44 -7.53
C THR A 45 52.15 -23.85 -8.41
N VAL A 46 51.52 -24.68 -9.26
CA VAL A 46 50.41 -24.24 -10.12
C VAL A 46 49.19 -23.85 -9.27
N ARG A 47 48.88 -24.63 -8.22
CA ARG A 47 47.77 -24.33 -7.29
C ARG A 47 48.00 -23.05 -6.48
N LEU A 48 49.23 -22.82 -6.02
CA LEU A 48 49.60 -21.58 -5.32
C LEU A 48 49.51 -20.36 -6.25
N LEU A 49 49.88 -20.49 -7.52
CA LEU A 49 49.71 -19.43 -8.51
C LEU A 49 48.23 -19.06 -8.68
N CYS A 50 47.34 -20.05 -8.80
CA CYS A 50 45.89 -19.82 -8.83
C CYS A 50 45.39 -19.13 -7.54
N SER A 51 45.92 -19.53 -6.39
CA SER A 51 45.57 -18.94 -5.09
C SER A 51 45.93 -17.44 -5.02
N VAL A 52 47.12 -17.08 -5.55
CA VAL A 52 47.57 -15.68 -5.63
C VAL A 52 46.67 -14.86 -6.57
N LEU A 53 46.20 -15.44 -7.68
CA LEU A 53 45.25 -14.77 -8.58
C LEU A 53 43.90 -14.49 -7.89
N PHE A 54 43.40 -15.39 -7.04
CA PHE A 54 42.20 -15.13 -6.25
C PHE A 54 42.44 -14.17 -5.08
N PHE A 55 43.63 -14.17 -4.47
CA PHE A 55 44.00 -13.17 -3.48
C PHE A 55 43.90 -11.73 -4.04
N GLY A 56 44.33 -11.53 -5.29
CA GLY A 56 44.17 -10.24 -5.96
C GLY A 56 42.71 -9.80 -6.14
N ILE A 57 41.77 -10.75 -6.27
CA ILE A 57 40.32 -10.47 -6.31
C ILE A 57 39.80 -10.06 -4.92
N ILE A 58 40.32 -10.63 -3.83
CA ILE A 58 39.97 -10.22 -2.45
C ILE A 58 40.52 -8.82 -2.15
N TYR A 59 41.78 -8.57 -2.52
CA TYR A 59 42.46 -7.30 -2.25
C TYR A 59 41.91 -6.12 -3.08
N ARG A 60 40.97 -6.35 -4.00
CA ARG A 60 40.40 -5.36 -4.93
C ARG A 60 39.96 -4.04 -4.29
N ASN A 61 39.40 -4.08 -3.08
CA ASN A 61 38.87 -2.90 -2.40
C ASN A 61 39.97 -1.94 -1.89
N ARG A 62 41.21 -2.43 -1.74
CA ARG A 62 42.37 -1.65 -1.30
C ARG A 62 43.30 -1.22 -2.43
N VAL A 63 42.91 -1.43 -3.68
CA VAL A 63 43.69 -1.07 -4.87
C VAL A 63 43.62 0.45 -5.13
N PRO A 64 44.76 1.13 -5.41
CA PRO A 64 44.81 2.56 -5.75
C PRO A 64 43.91 2.92 -6.94
N PHE A 65 43.40 4.17 -6.95
CA PHE A 65 42.42 4.63 -7.94
C PHE A 65 42.85 4.41 -9.40
N GLU A 66 44.13 4.61 -9.72
CA GLU A 66 44.65 4.44 -11.09
C GLU A 66 44.60 3.00 -11.61
N TRP A 67 44.65 2.01 -10.72
CA TRP A 67 44.65 0.59 -11.08
C TRP A 67 43.25 -0.01 -11.13
N ARG A 68 42.24 0.70 -10.62
CA ARG A 68 40.83 0.26 -10.65
C ARG A 68 40.28 0.07 -12.07
N LYS A 69 40.84 0.77 -13.07
CA LYS A 69 40.43 0.60 -14.48
C LYS A 69 40.80 -0.78 -15.06
N TYR A 70 41.80 -1.46 -14.49
CA TYR A 70 42.28 -2.76 -14.98
C TYR A 70 41.66 -3.96 -14.24
N LEU A 71 41.01 -3.73 -13.10
CA LEU A 71 40.36 -4.76 -12.29
C LEU A 71 39.38 -5.66 -13.09
N PRO A 72 38.54 -5.12 -13.99
CA PRO A 72 37.69 -5.95 -14.84
C PRO A 72 38.47 -6.88 -15.78
N ALA A 73 39.60 -6.41 -16.33
CA ALA A 73 40.45 -7.23 -17.21
C ALA A 73 41.21 -8.29 -16.41
N TYR A 74 41.75 -7.92 -15.25
CA TYR A 74 42.39 -8.84 -14.31
C TYR A 74 41.45 -9.98 -13.91
N TYR A 75 40.19 -9.66 -13.59
CA TYR A 75 39.18 -10.66 -13.28
C TYR A 75 38.96 -11.65 -14.42
N GLN A 76 38.87 -11.18 -15.68
CA GLN A 76 38.73 -12.10 -16.81
C GLN A 76 39.92 -13.04 -16.95
N VAL A 77 41.14 -12.53 -16.76
CA VAL A 77 42.36 -13.35 -16.83
C VAL A 77 42.38 -14.37 -15.69
N ALA A 78 42.11 -13.94 -14.46
CA ALA A 78 42.09 -14.81 -13.28
C ALA A 78 41.06 -15.94 -13.43
N ILE A 79 39.83 -15.63 -13.85
CA ILE A 79 38.79 -16.65 -14.06
C ILE A 79 39.17 -17.62 -15.19
N THR A 80 39.75 -17.13 -16.30
CA THR A 80 40.18 -17.98 -17.42
C THR A 80 41.28 -18.95 -17.01
N LEU A 81 42.29 -18.46 -16.28
CA LEU A 81 43.42 -19.28 -15.86
C LEU A 81 43.03 -20.28 -14.77
N CYS A 82 42.15 -19.88 -13.84
CA CYS A 82 41.83 -20.73 -12.69
C CYS A 82 40.68 -21.71 -12.92
N LEU A 83 39.73 -21.42 -13.82
CA LEU A 83 38.60 -22.30 -14.09
C LEU A 83 38.82 -23.16 -15.35
N PRO A 84 38.63 -22.67 -16.59
CA PRO A 84 38.77 -23.54 -17.75
C PRO A 84 40.22 -24.01 -17.97
N CYS A 85 41.24 -23.20 -17.70
CA CYS A 85 42.63 -23.59 -17.94
C CYS A 85 43.15 -24.61 -16.91
N PHE A 86 43.13 -24.29 -15.61
CA PHE A 86 43.66 -25.17 -14.57
C PHE A 86 43.00 -26.56 -14.57
N PHE A 87 41.66 -26.61 -14.56
CA PHE A 87 40.95 -27.87 -14.46
C PHE A 87 41.10 -28.73 -15.72
N PHE A 88 41.18 -28.11 -16.90
CA PHE A 88 41.45 -28.85 -18.14
C PHE A 88 42.91 -29.33 -18.23
N PHE A 89 43.87 -28.52 -17.76
CA PHE A 89 45.27 -28.95 -17.66
C PHE A 89 45.44 -30.16 -16.75
N MET A 90 44.81 -30.13 -15.56
CA MET A 90 44.84 -31.25 -14.62
C MET A 90 44.12 -32.49 -15.16
N LEU A 91 43.04 -32.32 -15.94
CA LEU A 91 42.36 -33.40 -16.65
C LEU A 91 43.29 -34.10 -17.66
N LEU A 92 44.05 -33.32 -18.45
CA LEU A 92 45.02 -33.85 -19.41
C LEU A 92 46.17 -34.59 -18.71
N MET A 93 46.75 -33.99 -17.67
CA MET A 93 47.91 -34.57 -16.97
C MET A 93 47.57 -35.83 -16.15
N ASN A 94 46.29 -36.03 -15.80
CA ASN A 94 45.80 -37.21 -15.08
C ASN A 94 45.04 -38.19 -15.97
N ASN A 95 45.34 -38.21 -17.29
CA ASN A 95 44.79 -39.17 -18.25
C ASN A 95 43.26 -39.36 -18.15
N TRP A 96 42.51 -38.25 -18.08
CA TRP A 96 41.04 -38.28 -18.04
C TRP A 96 40.43 -39.03 -16.86
N SER A 97 41.09 -39.04 -15.68
CA SER A 97 40.53 -39.65 -14.47
C SER A 97 39.12 -39.11 -14.13
N ASN A 98 38.25 -39.99 -13.61
CA ASN A 98 36.87 -39.66 -13.24
C ASN A 98 36.78 -38.47 -12.26
N VAL A 99 37.72 -38.36 -11.32
CA VAL A 99 37.79 -37.27 -10.35
C VAL A 99 37.98 -35.92 -11.05
N TRP A 100 38.89 -35.87 -12.03
CA TRP A 100 39.17 -34.65 -12.77
C TRP A 100 38.09 -34.33 -13.81
N VAL A 101 37.41 -35.33 -14.37
CA VAL A 101 36.20 -35.13 -15.19
C VAL A 101 35.11 -34.43 -14.36
N MET A 102 34.79 -34.94 -13.17
CA MET A 102 33.79 -34.33 -12.27
C MET A 102 34.23 -32.93 -11.79
N SER A 103 35.51 -32.75 -11.51
CA SER A 103 36.08 -31.47 -11.11
C SER A 103 35.99 -30.43 -12.24
N PHE A 104 36.25 -30.84 -13.48
CA PHE A 104 36.09 -29.98 -14.65
C PHE A 104 34.62 -29.65 -14.93
N MET A 105 33.69 -30.59 -14.79
CA MET A 105 32.24 -30.30 -14.86
C MET A 105 31.83 -29.24 -13.83
N SER A 106 32.29 -29.38 -12.59
CA SER A 106 32.00 -28.41 -11.52
C SER A 106 32.58 -27.03 -11.84
N ALA A 107 33.78 -26.98 -12.42
CA ALA A 107 34.39 -25.74 -12.88
C ALA A 107 33.61 -25.09 -14.03
N ILE A 108 33.05 -25.87 -14.96
CA ILE A 108 32.16 -25.37 -16.03
C ILE A 108 30.91 -24.72 -15.42
N PHE A 109 30.24 -25.38 -14.46
CA PHE A 109 29.07 -24.81 -13.80
C PHE A 109 29.38 -23.49 -13.10
N LEU A 110 30.47 -23.47 -12.33
CA LEU A 110 30.93 -22.25 -11.66
C LEU A 110 31.29 -21.14 -12.66
N HIS A 111 31.90 -21.49 -13.81
CA HIS A 111 32.24 -20.54 -14.86
C HIS A 111 31.00 -19.91 -15.50
N ILE A 112 29.96 -20.72 -15.78
CA ILE A 112 28.66 -20.24 -16.29
C ILE A 112 28.00 -19.28 -15.29
N LEU A 113 28.05 -19.58 -13.99
CA LEU A 113 27.48 -18.74 -12.94
C LEU A 113 28.22 -17.38 -12.80
N LEU A 114 29.53 -17.37 -13.02
CA LEU A 114 30.35 -16.17 -12.85
C LEU A 114 30.41 -15.29 -14.10
N VAL A 115 30.26 -15.86 -15.29
CA VAL A 115 30.44 -15.15 -16.56
C VAL A 115 29.16 -15.18 -17.37
N HIS A 116 28.33 -14.17 -17.14
CA HIS A 116 27.01 -14.09 -17.75
C HIS A 116 26.98 -13.79 -19.25
N VAL A 117 28.04 -13.20 -19.81
CA VAL A 117 28.05 -12.84 -21.23
C VAL A 117 28.52 -14.03 -22.05
N THR A 118 27.60 -14.68 -22.77
CA THR A 118 27.85 -15.89 -23.58
C THR A 118 29.09 -15.79 -24.47
N LYS A 119 29.28 -14.65 -25.16
CA LYS A 119 30.46 -14.43 -26.02
C LYS A 119 31.78 -14.41 -25.25
N VAL A 120 31.78 -13.83 -24.05
CA VAL A 120 32.97 -13.75 -23.19
C VAL A 120 33.26 -15.12 -22.58
N MET A 121 32.22 -15.81 -22.10
CA MET A 121 32.32 -17.16 -21.54
C MET A 121 32.97 -18.12 -22.55
N PHE A 122 32.45 -18.20 -23.79
CA PHE A 122 33.06 -19.07 -24.81
C PHE A 122 34.49 -18.67 -25.15
N ALA A 123 34.77 -17.36 -25.29
CA ALA A 123 36.14 -16.90 -25.56
C ALA A 123 37.12 -17.33 -24.45
N GLN A 124 36.72 -17.26 -23.18
CA GLN A 124 37.53 -17.73 -22.06
C GLN A 124 37.69 -19.25 -22.05
N THR A 125 36.63 -20.01 -22.34
CA THR A 125 36.71 -21.47 -22.41
C THR A 125 37.70 -21.90 -23.48
N PHE A 126 37.60 -21.35 -24.70
CA PHE A 126 38.52 -21.68 -25.79
C PHE A 126 39.96 -21.24 -25.48
N ALA A 127 40.15 -20.03 -24.95
CA ALA A 127 41.47 -19.55 -24.55
C ALA A 127 42.08 -20.40 -23.43
N GLY A 128 41.29 -20.76 -22.42
CA GLY A 128 41.73 -21.58 -21.29
C GLY A 128 42.13 -22.99 -21.72
N ILE A 129 41.33 -23.64 -22.57
CA ILE A 129 41.65 -24.96 -23.15
C ILE A 129 42.93 -24.89 -23.99
N ALA A 130 43.10 -23.84 -24.81
CA ALA A 130 44.30 -23.67 -25.63
C ALA A 130 45.57 -23.49 -24.78
N ILE A 131 45.50 -22.63 -23.76
CA ILE A 131 46.62 -22.39 -22.82
C ILE A 131 46.95 -23.67 -22.05
N ALA A 132 45.92 -24.40 -21.57
CA ALA A 132 46.09 -25.66 -20.85
C ALA A 132 46.76 -26.74 -21.72
N THR A 133 46.33 -26.87 -22.98
CA THR A 133 46.90 -27.83 -23.93
C THR A 133 48.35 -27.51 -24.24
N LEU A 134 48.67 -26.23 -24.44
CA LEU A 134 50.05 -25.76 -24.63
C LEU A 134 50.90 -26.01 -23.39
N GLY A 135 50.36 -25.74 -22.19
CA GLY A 135 51.03 -26.01 -20.92
C GLY A 135 51.32 -27.50 -20.72
N ALA A 136 50.37 -28.37 -21.04
CA ALA A 136 50.55 -29.83 -20.97
C ALA A 136 51.62 -30.31 -21.95
N TRP A 137 51.61 -29.79 -23.18
CA TRP A 137 52.62 -30.10 -24.20
C TRP A 137 54.04 -29.71 -23.75
N VAL A 138 54.20 -28.55 -23.12
CA VAL A 138 55.49 -28.12 -22.56
C VAL A 138 55.89 -28.97 -21.36
N ALA A 139 54.96 -29.27 -20.45
CA ALA A 139 55.23 -30.03 -19.23
C ALA A 139 55.66 -31.48 -19.51
N GLN A 140 55.19 -32.08 -20.59
CA GLN A 140 55.54 -33.45 -21.02
C GLN A 140 56.76 -33.49 -21.97
N GLY A 141 57.48 -32.38 -22.15
CA GLY A 141 58.72 -32.35 -22.94
C GLY A 141 58.50 -32.31 -24.46
N PHE A 142 57.47 -31.58 -24.90
CA PHE A 142 57.08 -31.42 -26.32
C PHE A 142 56.50 -32.67 -26.98
N TYR A 143 56.08 -33.64 -26.18
CA TYR A 143 55.35 -34.82 -26.60
C TYR A 143 54.02 -34.86 -25.83
N LEU A 144 52.89 -35.00 -26.52
CA LEU A 144 51.57 -35.07 -25.89
C LEU A 144 50.77 -36.20 -26.54
N GLU A 145 50.68 -37.35 -25.88
CA GLU A 145 49.74 -38.41 -26.25
C GLU A 145 48.34 -38.02 -25.77
N LEU A 146 47.53 -37.47 -26.67
CA LEU A 146 46.13 -37.16 -26.39
C LEU A 146 45.29 -38.44 -26.35
N SER A 147 45.23 -39.08 -25.18
CA SER A 147 44.23 -40.10 -24.85
C SER A 147 42.89 -39.45 -24.49
N MET A 148 42.27 -38.74 -25.45
CA MET A 148 40.95 -38.14 -25.22
C MET A 148 39.87 -39.22 -25.12
N ASP A 149 39.20 -39.29 -23.96
CA ASP A 149 37.95 -40.03 -23.84
C ASP A 149 36.80 -39.20 -24.44
N TRP A 150 36.44 -39.55 -25.68
CA TRP A 150 35.38 -38.88 -26.44
C TRP A 150 34.00 -39.01 -25.80
N THR A 151 33.80 -39.92 -24.84
CA THR A 151 32.49 -40.13 -24.20
C THR A 151 32.05 -38.96 -23.32
N HIS A 152 33.00 -38.19 -22.76
CA HIS A 152 32.69 -37.06 -21.88
C HIS A 152 32.48 -35.73 -22.60
N VAL A 153 32.97 -35.61 -23.85
CA VAL A 153 32.86 -34.36 -24.64
C VAL A 153 31.40 -33.95 -24.89
N PRO A 154 30.46 -34.85 -25.26
CA PRO A 154 29.04 -34.51 -25.38
C PRO A 154 28.44 -33.99 -24.07
N ILE A 155 28.89 -34.50 -22.92
CA ILE A 155 28.39 -34.07 -21.59
C ILE A 155 28.82 -32.62 -21.32
N PHE A 156 30.09 -32.27 -21.58
CA PHE A 156 30.56 -30.90 -21.42
C PHE A 156 29.83 -29.93 -22.36
N LEU A 157 29.61 -30.33 -23.62
CA LEU A 157 28.86 -29.54 -24.58
C LEU A 157 27.40 -29.33 -24.13
N PHE A 158 26.75 -30.38 -23.62
CA PHE A 158 25.40 -30.32 -23.08
C PHE A 158 25.31 -29.32 -21.91
N ILE A 159 26.26 -29.37 -20.96
CA ILE A 159 26.29 -28.43 -19.82
C ILE A 159 26.45 -26.99 -20.29
N TYR A 160 27.38 -26.72 -21.22
CA TYR A 160 27.56 -25.37 -21.76
C TYR A 160 26.33 -24.85 -22.50
N LEU A 161 25.66 -25.71 -23.28
CA LEU A 161 24.49 -25.32 -24.05
C LEU A 161 23.26 -25.06 -23.17
N PHE A 162 22.88 -26.04 -22.33
CA PHE A 162 21.70 -25.91 -21.48
C PHE A 162 21.92 -24.96 -20.31
N GLY A 163 23.13 -24.94 -19.72
CA GLY A 163 23.47 -23.99 -18.67
C GLY A 163 23.35 -22.55 -19.16
N ASN A 164 23.77 -22.26 -20.39
CA ASN A 164 23.60 -20.93 -20.98
C ASN A 164 22.12 -20.61 -21.28
N LEU A 165 21.33 -21.59 -21.71
CA LEU A 165 19.91 -21.41 -22.00
C LEU A 165 19.08 -21.10 -20.74
N PHE A 166 19.29 -21.85 -19.65
CA PHE A 166 18.66 -21.57 -18.36
C PHE A 166 19.09 -20.21 -17.81
N TYR A 167 20.37 -19.89 -17.95
CA TYR A 167 20.90 -18.58 -17.55
C TYR A 167 20.23 -17.44 -18.33
N PHE A 168 20.13 -17.55 -19.66
CA PHE A 168 19.49 -16.56 -20.51
C PHE A 168 18.02 -16.35 -20.11
N ARG A 169 17.27 -17.43 -19.84
CA ARG A 169 15.89 -17.35 -19.38
C ARG A 169 15.76 -16.61 -18.05
N ASN A 170 16.58 -16.96 -17.06
CA ASN A 170 16.57 -16.29 -15.75
C ASN A 170 16.97 -14.82 -15.86
N GLN A 171 17.92 -14.48 -16.74
CA GLN A 171 18.31 -13.09 -16.98
C GLN A 171 17.17 -12.29 -17.60
N VAL A 172 16.48 -12.82 -18.61
CA VAL A 172 15.33 -12.15 -19.22
C VAL A 172 14.24 -11.89 -18.18
N GLU A 173 13.97 -12.84 -17.29
CA GLU A 173 12.99 -12.67 -16.21
C GLU A 173 13.42 -11.58 -15.20
N HIS A 174 14.68 -11.57 -14.77
CA HIS A 174 15.20 -10.53 -13.88
C HIS A 174 15.21 -9.15 -14.54
N GLU A 175 15.63 -9.06 -15.80
CA GLU A 175 15.60 -7.80 -16.56
C GLU A 175 14.17 -7.29 -16.74
N ALA A 176 13.20 -8.17 -16.99
CA ALA A 176 11.80 -7.82 -17.04
C ALA A 176 11.31 -7.23 -15.70
N LYS A 177 11.58 -7.91 -14.58
CA LYS A 177 11.23 -7.43 -13.23
C LYS A 177 11.86 -6.06 -12.90
N VAL A 178 13.15 -5.89 -13.21
CA VAL A 178 13.88 -4.63 -12.99
C VAL A 178 13.38 -3.52 -13.91
N SER A 179 13.12 -3.83 -15.17
CA SER A 179 12.59 -2.85 -16.14
C SER A 179 11.22 -2.36 -15.71
N LEU A 180 10.35 -3.27 -15.28
CA LEU A 180 9.01 -2.99 -14.78
C LEU A 180 9.06 -2.12 -13.50
N ALA A 181 9.92 -2.46 -12.54
CA ALA A 181 10.15 -1.61 -11.35
C ALA A 181 10.67 -0.20 -11.70
N LYS A 182 11.57 -0.09 -12.70
CA LYS A 182 12.08 1.21 -13.18
C LYS A 182 11.03 2.03 -13.89
N SER A 183 10.22 1.42 -14.77
CA SER A 183 9.13 2.11 -15.45
C SER A 183 8.07 2.58 -14.47
N PHE A 184 7.79 1.80 -13.41
CA PHE A 184 6.91 2.21 -12.32
C PHE A 184 7.46 3.40 -11.53
N GLY A 185 8.71 3.34 -11.08
CA GLY A 185 9.33 4.45 -10.34
C GLY A 185 9.36 5.75 -11.16
N ALA A 186 9.63 5.64 -12.46
CA ALA A 186 9.57 6.78 -13.37
C ALA A 186 8.13 7.29 -13.60
N GLY A 187 7.15 6.38 -13.70
CA GLY A 187 5.72 6.70 -13.83
C GLY A 187 5.18 7.43 -12.61
N ILE A 188 5.41 6.89 -11.40
CA ILE A 188 5.00 7.52 -10.13
C ILE A 188 5.64 8.91 -10.01
N ALA A 189 6.95 9.03 -10.27
CA ALA A 189 7.62 10.32 -10.15
C ALA A 189 7.04 11.37 -11.11
N HIS A 190 6.70 10.98 -12.34
CA HIS A 190 6.12 11.88 -13.33
C HIS A 190 4.67 12.25 -12.97
N GLU A 191 3.87 11.27 -12.56
CA GLU A 191 2.47 11.48 -12.12
C GLU A 191 2.37 12.26 -10.82
N MET A 192 3.39 12.25 -9.96
CA MET A 192 3.47 13.08 -8.75
C MET A 192 3.98 14.48 -9.03
N ARG A 193 4.87 14.64 -10.02
CA ARG A 193 5.38 15.96 -10.38
C ARG A 193 4.28 16.85 -10.95
N ASN A 194 3.34 16.29 -11.70
CA ASN A 194 2.23 17.03 -12.30
C ASN A 194 1.32 17.73 -11.25
N PRO A 195 0.72 17.02 -10.26
CA PRO A 195 -0.10 17.65 -9.24
C PRO A 195 0.70 18.56 -8.32
N LEU A 196 1.94 18.20 -7.97
CA LEU A 196 2.81 19.08 -7.17
C LEU A 196 3.12 20.40 -7.89
N SER A 197 3.33 20.37 -9.21
CA SER A 197 3.58 21.59 -9.99
C SER A 197 2.32 22.44 -10.13
N GLY A 198 1.16 21.80 -10.26
CA GLY A 198 -0.14 22.47 -10.23
C GLY A 198 -0.37 23.19 -8.89
N LEU A 199 -0.16 22.48 -7.78
CA LEU A 199 -0.25 23.03 -6.44
C LEU A 199 0.70 24.20 -6.19
N LEU A 200 1.95 24.09 -6.65
CA LEU A 200 2.90 25.19 -6.56
C LEU A 200 2.39 26.43 -7.29
N THR A 201 1.79 26.25 -8.46
CA THR A 201 1.19 27.35 -9.24
C THR A 201 0.00 27.96 -8.51
N SER A 202 -0.89 27.15 -7.94
CA SER A 202 -2.02 27.63 -7.13
C SER A 202 -1.54 28.41 -5.91
N ILE A 203 -0.48 27.94 -5.23
CA ILE A 203 0.15 28.64 -4.11
C ILE A 203 0.78 29.96 -4.57
N ASP A 204 1.49 30.00 -5.70
CA ASP A 204 2.08 31.22 -6.26
C ASP A 204 1.00 32.26 -6.60
N VAL A 205 -0.13 31.84 -7.16
CA VAL A 205 -1.28 32.73 -7.43
C VAL A 205 -1.88 33.24 -6.12
N MET A 206 -2.11 32.38 -5.13
CA MET A 206 -2.59 32.81 -3.81
C MET A 206 -1.63 33.81 -3.15
N GLN A 207 -0.33 33.57 -3.20
CA GLN A 207 0.68 34.49 -2.67
C GLN A 207 0.77 35.82 -3.43
N SER A 208 0.39 35.84 -4.72
CA SER A 208 0.34 37.07 -5.52
C SER A 208 -0.85 37.97 -5.16
N ILE A 209 -1.94 37.37 -4.70
CA ILE A 209 -3.16 38.08 -4.27
C ILE A 209 -3.06 38.46 -2.78
N LEU A 210 -2.46 37.59 -1.95
CA LEU A 210 -2.33 37.85 -0.52
C LEU A 210 -1.29 38.95 -0.24
N PRO A 211 -1.61 39.93 0.61
CA PRO A 211 -0.68 41.00 0.94
C PRO A 211 0.56 40.46 1.67
N ASN A 212 1.75 40.90 1.28
CA ASN A 212 3.01 40.49 1.89
C ASN A 212 3.36 41.37 3.10
N PRO A 213 3.30 40.87 4.35
CA PRO A 213 3.55 41.67 5.55
C PRO A 213 5.02 42.12 5.69
N LYS A 214 5.97 41.51 4.95
CA LYS A 214 7.39 41.90 4.96
C LYS A 214 7.73 43.05 3.99
N ALA A 215 6.79 43.50 3.16
CA ALA A 215 7.00 44.57 2.18
C ALA A 215 6.98 46.01 2.77
N GLY A 216 6.91 46.14 4.09
CA GLY A 216 7.27 47.39 4.80
C GLY A 216 6.25 48.52 4.76
N HIS A 217 5.04 48.32 4.22
CA HIS A 217 4.00 49.35 4.20
C HIS A 217 2.67 48.82 4.75
N HIS A 218 2.14 49.55 5.73
CA HIS A 218 0.82 49.45 6.39
C HIS A 218 0.74 48.67 7.73
N LYS A 219 0.49 49.43 8.81
CA LYS A 219 -0.04 48.98 10.12
C LYS A 219 -1.58 49.13 10.14
N GLY A 220 -2.29 48.59 9.14
CA GLY A 220 -3.75 48.70 9.00
C GLY A 220 -4.41 47.36 8.63
N GLN A 221 -5.75 47.31 8.67
CA GLN A 221 -6.51 46.19 8.12
C GLN A 221 -6.31 46.12 6.61
N TYR A 222 -6.03 44.92 6.09
CA TYR A 222 -6.00 44.66 4.66
C TYR A 222 -7.43 44.40 4.16
N GLU A 223 -7.89 45.20 3.21
CA GLU A 223 -9.18 44.98 2.54
C GLU A 223 -8.93 44.29 1.20
N LEU A 224 -9.46 43.08 1.04
CA LEU A 224 -9.48 42.35 -0.23
C LEU A 224 -10.75 42.73 -0.98
N SER A 225 -10.66 42.92 -2.30
CA SER A 225 -11.86 43.11 -3.13
C SER A 225 -12.66 41.81 -3.25
N ASP A 226 -13.97 41.93 -3.49
CA ASP A 226 -14.85 40.78 -3.75
C ASP A 226 -14.33 39.88 -4.90
N GLN A 227 -13.64 40.47 -5.87
CA GLN A 227 -13.06 39.73 -7.00
C GLN A 227 -11.83 38.91 -6.58
N GLU A 228 -10.94 39.48 -5.76
CA GLU A 228 -9.77 38.79 -5.20
C GLU A 228 -10.17 37.68 -4.23
N VAL A 229 -11.21 37.89 -3.41
CA VAL A 229 -11.76 36.85 -2.53
C VAL A 229 -12.34 35.68 -3.33
N ARG A 230 -13.05 35.96 -4.42
CA ARG A 230 -13.54 34.91 -5.33
C ARG A 230 -12.40 34.16 -6.00
N GLN A 231 -11.38 34.85 -6.50
CA GLN A 231 -10.20 34.22 -7.10
C GLN A 231 -9.43 33.36 -6.10
N LEU A 232 -9.23 33.83 -4.87
CA LEU A 232 -8.58 33.03 -3.82
C LEU A 232 -9.37 31.75 -3.51
N ARG A 233 -10.71 31.84 -3.51
CA ARG A 233 -11.57 30.67 -3.29
C ARG A 233 -11.49 29.69 -4.46
N GLU A 234 -11.59 30.18 -5.70
CA GLU A 234 -11.47 29.35 -6.91
C GLU A 234 -10.11 28.63 -6.99
N VAL A 235 -9.02 29.34 -6.73
CA VAL A 235 -7.66 28.76 -6.74
C VAL A 235 -7.46 27.76 -5.59
N GLY A 236 -8.08 28.01 -4.43
CA GLY A 236 -8.08 27.08 -3.30
C GLY A 236 -8.84 25.79 -3.60
N ASP A 237 -10.01 25.90 -4.24
CA ASP A 237 -10.82 24.76 -4.66
C ASP A 237 -10.07 23.93 -5.74
N GLU A 238 -9.42 24.59 -6.70
CA GLU A 238 -8.56 23.95 -7.73
C GLU A 238 -7.36 23.22 -7.09
N ALA A 239 -6.72 23.81 -6.08
CA ALA A 239 -5.62 23.17 -5.36
C ALA A 239 -6.06 21.89 -4.65
N MET A 240 -7.21 21.91 -3.97
CA MET A 240 -7.78 20.72 -3.32
C MET A 240 -8.11 19.62 -4.33
N GLU A 241 -8.61 19.98 -5.50
CA GLU A 241 -8.89 19.04 -6.58
C GLU A 241 -7.62 18.37 -7.12
N ILE A 242 -6.55 19.15 -7.30
CA ILE A 242 -5.24 18.63 -7.70
C ILE A 242 -4.69 17.62 -6.68
N ILE A 243 -4.89 17.88 -5.37
CA ILE A 243 -4.51 16.93 -4.30
C ILE A 243 -5.33 15.65 -4.41
N HIS A 244 -6.65 15.78 -4.56
CA HIS A 244 -7.53 14.61 -4.64
C HIS A 244 -7.15 13.73 -5.83
N SER A 245 -7.03 14.33 -7.03
CA SER A 245 -6.60 13.67 -8.25
C SER A 245 -5.20 13.03 -8.14
N GLY A 246 -4.28 13.71 -7.45
CA GLY A 246 -2.96 13.17 -7.13
C GLY A 246 -3.04 11.89 -6.28
N ASN A 247 -3.81 11.92 -5.19
CA ASN A 247 -4.02 10.76 -4.32
C ASN A 247 -4.70 9.59 -5.04
N GLU A 248 -5.71 9.85 -5.87
CA GLU A 248 -6.34 8.82 -6.72
C GLU A 248 -5.30 8.14 -7.62
N THR A 249 -4.40 8.93 -8.21
CA THR A 249 -3.35 8.40 -9.07
C THR A 249 -2.34 7.55 -8.29
N ILE A 250 -2.01 7.93 -7.05
CA ILE A 250 -1.18 7.11 -6.15
C ILE A 250 -1.88 5.79 -5.86
N ASP A 251 -3.16 5.83 -5.48
CA ASP A 251 -3.92 4.62 -5.12
C ASP A 251 -4.05 3.67 -6.31
N LEU A 252 -4.29 4.20 -7.52
CA LEU A 252 -4.28 3.43 -8.76
C LEU A 252 -2.90 2.78 -9.03
N LEU A 253 -1.82 3.52 -8.83
CA LEU A 253 -0.45 3.02 -9.02
C LEU A 253 -0.07 1.98 -7.96
N LEU A 254 -0.40 2.20 -6.69
CA LEU A 254 -0.17 1.24 -5.61
C LEU A 254 -0.98 -0.04 -5.82
N THR A 255 -2.24 0.07 -6.22
CA THR A 255 -3.08 -1.10 -6.55
C THR A 255 -2.56 -1.86 -7.77
N SER A 256 -1.83 -1.20 -8.69
CA SER A 256 -1.18 -1.87 -9.82
C SER A 256 0.14 -2.58 -9.47
N ILE A 257 0.77 -2.21 -8.34
CA ILE A 257 2.02 -2.79 -7.84
C ILE A 257 1.77 -4.07 -7.05
N ASP A 258 0.66 -4.13 -6.31
CA ASP A 258 0.26 -5.36 -5.65
C ASP A 258 -0.23 -6.36 -6.71
N GLU A 259 0.55 -7.42 -6.97
CA GLU A 259 0.11 -8.55 -7.81
C GLU A 259 -1.15 -9.23 -7.22
N ASN A 260 -1.45 -8.95 -5.95
CA ASN A 260 -2.65 -9.39 -5.28
C ASN A 260 -3.85 -8.50 -5.61
N ARG A 261 -4.95 -9.18 -5.94
CA ARG A 261 -6.29 -8.65 -6.17
C ARG A 261 -6.59 -7.45 -5.26
N VAL A 262 -7.18 -6.40 -5.85
CA VAL A 262 -7.87 -5.30 -5.14
C VAL A 262 -8.50 -5.84 -3.85
N SER A 263 -8.03 -5.36 -2.69
CA SER A 263 -8.45 -5.91 -1.39
C SER A 263 -9.97 -5.82 -1.25
N ARG A 264 -10.59 -6.94 -0.86
CA ARG A 264 -12.03 -7.01 -0.63
C ARG A 264 -12.42 -6.60 0.80
N SER A 265 -11.47 -6.40 1.70
CA SER A 265 -11.71 -6.25 3.15
C SER A 265 -12.70 -5.13 3.51
N THR A 266 -12.80 -4.11 2.66
CA THR A 266 -13.68 -2.94 2.84
C THR A 266 -15.03 -3.06 2.15
N PHE A 267 -15.32 -4.19 1.48
CA PHE A 267 -16.52 -4.32 0.66
C PHE A 267 -17.79 -4.29 1.49
N LYS A 268 -18.73 -3.46 1.05
CA LYS A 268 -20.07 -3.34 1.60
C LYS A 268 -21.09 -3.36 0.47
N LYS A 269 -22.36 -3.45 0.84
CA LYS A 269 -23.46 -3.36 -0.10
C LYS A 269 -23.73 -1.88 -0.40
N HIS A 270 -23.70 -1.54 -1.68
CA HIS A 270 -23.93 -0.18 -2.17
C HIS A 270 -25.03 -0.17 -3.24
N SER A 271 -25.77 0.94 -3.32
CA SER A 271 -26.71 1.22 -4.41
C SER A 271 -25.91 1.63 -5.65
N ALA A 272 -26.02 0.88 -6.76
CA ALA A 272 -25.30 1.21 -7.99
C ALA A 272 -25.73 2.59 -8.53
N LYS A 273 -27.02 2.93 -8.40
CA LYS A 273 -27.58 4.22 -8.81
C LYS A 273 -26.87 5.39 -8.12
N THR A 274 -26.86 5.36 -6.78
CA THR A 274 -26.30 6.45 -5.97
C THR A 274 -24.81 6.63 -6.28
N VAL A 275 -24.06 5.54 -6.40
CA VAL A 275 -22.63 5.62 -6.71
C VAL A 275 -22.37 6.19 -8.12
N VAL A 276 -23.22 5.87 -9.10
CA VAL A 276 -23.11 6.42 -10.46
C VAL A 276 -23.55 7.88 -10.51
N GLU A 277 -24.63 8.26 -9.82
CA GLU A 277 -25.07 9.64 -9.68
C GLU A 277 -23.98 10.49 -9.04
N ASP A 278 -23.45 10.04 -7.89
CA ASP A 278 -22.32 10.67 -7.22
C ASP A 278 -21.12 10.80 -8.17
N ALA A 279 -20.75 9.74 -8.90
CA ALA A 279 -19.65 9.80 -9.86
C ALA A 279 -19.87 10.82 -10.99
N ILE A 280 -21.10 11.00 -11.46
CA ILE A 280 -21.42 12.02 -12.47
C ILE A 280 -21.37 13.42 -11.84
N GLU A 281 -21.74 13.58 -10.58
CA GLU A 281 -21.73 14.89 -9.91
C GLU A 281 -20.32 15.32 -9.49
N SER A 282 -19.49 14.40 -8.99
CA SER A 282 -18.16 14.67 -8.48
C SER A 282 -17.03 14.52 -9.50
N PHE A 283 -17.34 14.14 -10.76
CA PHE A 283 -16.33 14.11 -11.81
C PHE A 283 -15.80 15.52 -12.14
N ASN A 284 -14.48 15.65 -12.28
CA ASN A 284 -13.86 16.92 -12.64
C ASN A 284 -14.07 17.26 -14.14
N TYR A 285 -15.06 18.09 -14.42
CA TYR A 285 -15.33 18.58 -15.77
C TYR A 285 -14.49 19.82 -16.09
N LYS A 286 -13.70 19.76 -17.17
CA LYS A 286 -12.94 20.92 -17.68
C LYS A 286 -13.84 22.09 -18.12
N ARG A 287 -15.08 21.82 -18.50
CA ARG A 287 -16.09 22.83 -18.86
C ARG A 287 -17.38 22.50 -18.15
N ALA A 288 -18.05 23.51 -17.59
CA ALA A 288 -19.35 23.33 -16.93
C ALA A 288 -20.43 22.72 -17.86
N LEU A 289 -20.33 22.93 -19.17
CA LEU A 289 -21.20 22.33 -20.18
C LEU A 289 -20.93 20.84 -20.41
N ASP A 290 -19.72 20.35 -20.12
CA ASP A 290 -19.36 18.94 -20.35
C ASP A 290 -20.17 17.99 -19.45
N ARG A 291 -20.63 18.46 -18.26
CA ARG A 291 -21.57 17.71 -17.43
C ARG A 291 -22.89 17.42 -18.16
N GLN A 292 -23.37 18.36 -18.97
CA GLN A 292 -24.64 18.22 -19.70
C GLN A 292 -24.54 17.18 -20.83
N ALA A 293 -23.32 16.83 -21.24
CA ALA A 293 -23.07 15.76 -22.20
C ALA A 293 -23.22 14.36 -21.58
N ILE A 294 -23.39 14.23 -20.26
CA ILE A 294 -23.64 12.93 -19.63
C ILE A 294 -25.12 12.79 -19.28
N SER A 295 -25.74 11.70 -19.74
CA SER A 295 -27.11 11.33 -19.38
C SER A 295 -27.12 9.99 -18.65
N LEU A 296 -28.00 9.87 -17.65
CA LEU A 296 -28.24 8.64 -16.91
C LEU A 296 -29.67 8.17 -17.18
N ASP A 297 -29.80 6.97 -17.76
CA ASP A 297 -31.08 6.27 -17.95
C ASP A 297 -31.15 5.04 -17.04
N VAL A 298 -32.08 5.07 -16.09
CA VAL A 298 -32.26 4.01 -15.08
C VAL A 298 -33.45 3.15 -15.48
N LYS A 299 -33.18 2.01 -16.13
CA LYS A 299 -34.20 1.02 -16.50
C LYS A 299 -34.47 0.01 -15.40
N GLY A 300 -33.48 -0.26 -14.54
CA GLY A 300 -33.61 -1.13 -13.38
C GLY A 300 -32.56 -0.83 -12.33
N GLU A 301 -32.99 -0.66 -11.09
CA GLU A 301 -32.11 -0.37 -9.95
C GLU A 301 -31.61 -1.66 -9.31
N PHE A 302 -30.32 -1.71 -8.96
CA PHE A 302 -29.75 -2.83 -8.23
C PHE A 302 -28.70 -2.38 -7.22
N SER A 303 -28.42 -3.25 -6.26
CA SER A 303 -27.30 -3.11 -5.33
C SER A 303 -26.22 -4.13 -5.64
N PHE A 304 -24.97 -3.77 -5.37
CA PHE A 304 -23.81 -4.65 -5.54
C PHE A 304 -23.01 -4.73 -4.24
N LEU A 305 -22.23 -5.80 -4.09
CA LEU A 305 -21.26 -5.95 -3.00
C LEU A 305 -19.89 -5.53 -3.53
N GLY A 306 -19.31 -4.46 -2.97
CA GLY A 306 -18.07 -3.87 -3.47
C GLY A 306 -17.69 -2.63 -2.69
N SER A 307 -16.95 -1.72 -3.33
CA SER A 307 -16.60 -0.41 -2.79
C SER A 307 -17.16 0.67 -3.71
N ASP A 308 -17.80 1.67 -3.12
CA ASP A 308 -18.26 2.87 -3.82
C ASP A 308 -17.09 3.66 -4.43
N THR A 309 -16.01 3.85 -3.70
CA THR A 309 -14.79 4.54 -4.16
C THR A 309 -14.19 3.87 -5.39
N LEU A 310 -14.03 2.54 -5.34
CA LEU A 310 -13.48 1.79 -6.48
C LEU A 310 -14.38 1.87 -7.72
N LEU A 311 -15.71 1.80 -7.56
CA LEU A 311 -16.63 1.95 -8.68
C LEU A 311 -16.61 3.39 -9.24
N LYS A 312 -16.55 4.41 -8.38
CA LYS A 312 -16.36 5.82 -8.80
C LYS A 312 -15.13 5.98 -9.68
N TYR A 313 -13.99 5.37 -9.30
CA TYR A 313 -12.78 5.40 -10.13
C TYR A 313 -12.91 4.68 -11.46
N VAL A 314 -13.67 3.58 -11.53
CA VAL A 314 -13.99 2.95 -12.81
C VAL A 314 -14.76 3.95 -13.70
N MET A 315 -15.80 4.59 -13.16
CA MET A 315 -16.59 5.59 -13.89
C MET A 315 -15.73 6.77 -14.37
N TYR A 316 -14.88 7.32 -13.50
CA TYR A 316 -13.96 8.42 -13.85
C TYR A 316 -13.01 8.06 -14.98
N ASN A 317 -12.46 6.84 -14.97
CA ASN A 317 -11.58 6.38 -16.04
C ASN A 317 -12.33 6.27 -17.37
N LEU A 318 -13.56 5.77 -17.37
CA LEU A 318 -14.38 5.69 -18.58
C LEU A 318 -14.77 7.08 -19.10
N PHE A 319 -15.21 7.99 -18.23
CA PHE A 319 -15.54 9.37 -18.59
C PHE A 319 -14.33 10.13 -19.14
N LYS A 320 -13.17 10.00 -18.47
CA LYS A 320 -11.90 10.61 -18.91
C LYS A 320 -11.51 10.13 -20.31
N ASN A 321 -11.64 8.84 -20.58
CA ASN A 321 -11.35 8.26 -21.90
C ASN A 321 -12.33 8.77 -22.96
N ALA A 322 -13.62 8.78 -22.65
CA ALA A 322 -14.66 9.28 -23.57
C ALA A 322 -14.43 10.76 -23.93
N PHE A 323 -14.20 11.64 -22.94
CA PHE A 323 -13.90 13.07 -23.21
C PHE A 323 -12.59 13.28 -23.96
N HIS A 324 -11.60 12.42 -23.75
CA HIS A 324 -10.32 12.49 -24.48
C HIS A 324 -10.48 12.13 -25.96
N HIS A 325 -11.38 11.20 -26.28
CA HIS A 325 -11.66 10.71 -27.63
C HIS A 325 -12.97 11.28 -28.22
N ARG A 326 -13.41 12.43 -27.69
CA ARG A 326 -14.69 13.05 -28.08
C ARG A 326 -14.73 13.44 -29.57
N SER A 327 -15.92 13.32 -30.14
CA SER A 327 -16.23 13.84 -31.46
C SER A 327 -16.32 15.37 -31.45
N PRO A 328 -15.98 16.05 -32.57
CA PRO A 328 -15.97 17.51 -32.64
C PRO A 328 -17.36 18.15 -32.64
N GLU A 329 -18.41 17.41 -32.99
CA GLU A 329 -19.82 17.85 -32.99
C GLU A 329 -20.69 16.89 -32.16
N ASP A 330 -21.63 17.44 -31.39
CA ASP A 330 -22.68 16.73 -30.63
C ASP A 330 -22.21 15.55 -29.75
N PHE A 331 -21.13 15.75 -29.00
CA PHE A 331 -20.59 14.71 -28.11
C PHE A 331 -21.52 14.44 -26.92
N HIS A 332 -21.83 13.15 -26.70
CA HIS A 332 -22.70 12.69 -25.63
C HIS A 332 -22.24 11.34 -25.06
N ILE A 333 -22.38 11.19 -23.75
CA ILE A 333 -22.15 9.95 -23.00
C ILE A 333 -23.49 9.50 -22.42
N HIS A 334 -23.93 8.32 -22.83
CA HIS A 334 -25.14 7.70 -22.33
C HIS A 334 -24.79 6.57 -21.36
N VAL A 335 -25.15 6.77 -20.09
CA VAL A 335 -25.02 5.77 -19.03
C VAL A 335 -26.38 5.11 -18.83
N THR A 336 -26.49 3.82 -19.12
CA THR A 336 -27.71 3.05 -18.89
C THR A 336 -27.49 2.05 -17.77
N MET A 337 -28.38 2.05 -16.77
CA MET A 337 -28.39 1.04 -15.72
C MET A 337 -29.55 0.08 -15.94
N GLN A 338 -29.24 -1.23 -15.96
CA GLN A 338 -30.22 -2.29 -16.22
C GLN A 338 -30.07 -3.38 -15.16
N SER A 339 -31.20 -3.86 -14.67
CA SER A 339 -31.29 -5.02 -13.80
C SER A 339 -32.36 -5.94 -14.37
N ASP A 340 -31.97 -7.15 -14.74
CA ASP A 340 -32.86 -8.22 -15.21
C ASP A 340 -32.71 -9.45 -14.30
N GLU A 341 -33.59 -10.45 -14.42
CA GLU A 341 -33.58 -11.67 -13.58
C GLU A 341 -32.23 -12.42 -13.62
N MET A 342 -31.46 -12.24 -14.70
CA MET A 342 -30.22 -12.98 -14.95
C MET A 342 -28.95 -12.14 -14.77
N VAL A 343 -28.99 -10.81 -14.97
CA VAL A 343 -27.78 -9.97 -15.01
C VAL A 343 -28.06 -8.54 -14.55
N ASN A 344 -27.20 -8.02 -13.67
CA ASN A 344 -27.13 -6.60 -13.34
C ASN A 344 -26.02 -5.94 -14.17
N GLN A 345 -26.28 -4.82 -14.82
CA GLN A 345 -25.26 -4.16 -15.64
C GLN A 345 -25.36 -2.64 -15.66
N ILE A 346 -24.20 -2.01 -15.81
CA ILE A 346 -24.04 -0.59 -16.10
C ILE A 346 -23.36 -0.48 -17.46
N VAL A 347 -23.98 0.22 -18.39
CA VAL A 347 -23.49 0.39 -19.75
C VAL A 347 -23.14 1.86 -19.96
N VAL A 348 -21.89 2.15 -20.29
CA VAL A 348 -21.42 3.50 -20.62
C VAL A 348 -21.13 3.53 -22.11
N THR A 349 -21.91 4.32 -22.86
CA THR A 349 -21.76 4.46 -24.31
C THR A 349 -21.41 5.90 -24.65
N ASP A 350 -20.32 6.12 -25.38
CA ASP A 350 -19.97 7.42 -25.95
C ASP A 350 -20.07 7.37 -27.48
N ASN A 351 -20.32 8.53 -28.10
CA ASN A 351 -20.29 8.70 -29.56
C ASN A 351 -18.97 9.34 -30.05
N GLY A 352 -17.84 8.96 -29.42
CA GLY A 352 -16.51 9.42 -29.78
C GLY A 352 -15.93 8.76 -31.04
N SER A 353 -14.60 8.83 -31.19
CA SER A 353 -13.88 8.31 -32.37
C SER A 353 -13.92 6.77 -32.54
N GLY A 354 -14.46 6.04 -31.57
CA GLY A 354 -14.42 4.58 -31.56
C GLY A 354 -13.01 3.97 -31.38
N ILE A 355 -12.96 2.65 -31.24
CA ILE A 355 -11.76 1.83 -31.06
C ILE A 355 -11.70 0.77 -32.17
N PRO A 356 -10.58 0.66 -32.91
CA PRO A 356 -10.39 -0.38 -33.91
C PRO A 356 -10.51 -1.80 -33.35
N SER A 357 -11.14 -2.71 -34.11
CA SER A 357 -11.45 -4.09 -33.65
C SER A 357 -10.22 -4.93 -33.26
N ASP A 358 -9.07 -4.66 -33.87
CA ASP A 358 -7.77 -5.27 -33.57
C ASP A 358 -7.18 -4.78 -32.24
N GLU A 359 -7.56 -3.58 -31.81
CA GLU A 359 -7.07 -2.95 -30.57
C GLU A 359 -7.92 -3.27 -29.35
N ILE A 360 -9.21 -3.60 -29.52
CA ILE A 360 -10.14 -3.92 -28.41
C ILE A 360 -9.59 -5.01 -27.48
N ARG A 361 -8.83 -5.99 -28.01
CA ARG A 361 -8.24 -7.06 -27.18
C ARG A 361 -7.05 -6.61 -26.35
N ARG A 362 -6.44 -5.48 -26.70
CA ARG A 362 -5.20 -4.96 -26.12
C ARG A 362 -5.45 -3.82 -25.14
N ILE A 363 -6.59 -3.14 -25.19
CA ILE A 363 -6.92 -2.00 -24.32
C ILE A 363 -6.90 -2.33 -22.81
N PHE A 364 -7.10 -3.60 -22.44
CA PHE A 364 -7.03 -4.08 -21.05
C PHE A 364 -5.65 -4.63 -20.66
N GLN A 365 -4.66 -4.60 -21.56
CA GLN A 365 -3.29 -4.99 -21.23
C GLN A 365 -2.59 -3.87 -20.46
N ASP A 366 -1.91 -4.25 -19.38
CA ASP A 366 -1.10 -3.32 -18.59
C ASP A 366 -0.12 -2.56 -19.51
N PHE A 367 -0.08 -1.23 -19.37
CA PHE A 367 0.78 -0.29 -20.11
C PHE A 367 0.48 -0.12 -21.60
N TYR A 368 -0.66 -0.62 -22.09
CA TYR A 368 -1.03 -0.43 -23.49
C TYR A 368 -1.59 0.98 -23.77
N THR A 369 -1.06 1.66 -24.79
CA THR A 369 -1.52 3.01 -25.20
C THR A 369 -1.42 3.21 -26.71
N THR A 370 -2.37 3.95 -27.30
CA THR A 370 -2.45 4.23 -28.75
C THR A 370 -1.83 5.57 -29.17
N GLY A 371 -0.98 6.19 -28.33
CA GLY A 371 0.01 7.16 -28.80
C GLY A 371 -0.28 8.67 -28.68
N LYS A 372 -0.88 9.16 -27.59
CA LYS A 372 -0.79 10.60 -27.23
C LYS A 372 -0.31 10.76 -25.79
N SER A 373 0.68 11.64 -25.61
CA SER A 373 1.43 11.85 -24.37
C SER A 373 0.53 12.25 -23.19
N GLY A 374 0.58 11.49 -22.10
CA GLY A 374 -0.04 11.87 -20.81
C GLY A 374 -0.76 10.74 -20.07
N ASN A 375 -1.02 9.58 -20.70
CA ASN A 375 -1.65 8.42 -20.05
C ASN A 375 -0.74 7.19 -20.16
N TYR A 376 -0.53 6.47 -19.06
CA TYR A 376 0.36 5.29 -18.99
C TYR A 376 -0.30 3.97 -19.39
N GLY A 377 -1.58 3.96 -19.74
CA GLY A 377 -2.29 2.73 -20.13
C GLY A 377 -2.66 1.82 -18.95
N LEU A 378 -2.81 2.38 -17.73
CA LEU A 378 -3.15 1.64 -16.52
C LEU A 378 -4.65 1.72 -16.14
N GLY A 379 -5.39 2.70 -16.68
CA GLY A 379 -6.78 2.96 -16.28
C GLY A 379 -7.76 1.83 -16.64
N LEU A 380 -7.77 1.37 -17.89
CA LEU A 380 -8.64 0.26 -18.32
C LEU A 380 -8.27 -1.10 -17.69
N PRO A 381 -6.98 -1.49 -17.61
CA PRO A 381 -6.58 -2.66 -16.84
C PRO A 381 -7.01 -2.60 -15.37
N PHE A 382 -6.91 -1.43 -14.73
CA PHE A 382 -7.44 -1.20 -13.38
C PHE A 382 -8.95 -1.44 -13.32
N CYS A 383 -9.73 -0.91 -14.28
CA CYS A 383 -11.17 -1.14 -14.35
C CYS A 383 -11.49 -2.64 -14.42
N GLN A 384 -10.72 -3.41 -15.19
CA GLN A 384 -10.88 -4.87 -15.27
C GLN A 384 -10.58 -5.57 -13.94
N LYS A 385 -9.52 -5.14 -13.23
CA LYS A 385 -9.16 -5.66 -11.91
C LYS A 385 -10.24 -5.38 -10.87
N VAL A 386 -10.82 -4.16 -10.86
CA VAL A 386 -11.93 -3.78 -9.98
C VAL A 386 -13.20 -4.60 -10.28
N MET A 387 -13.60 -4.70 -11.54
CA MET A 387 -14.80 -5.49 -11.88
C MET A 387 -14.64 -6.97 -11.53
N SER A 388 -13.44 -7.52 -11.75
CA SER A 388 -13.11 -8.88 -11.33
C SER A 388 -13.15 -9.06 -9.82
N SER A 389 -12.73 -8.04 -9.04
CA SER A 389 -12.76 -8.11 -7.57
C SER A 389 -14.19 -8.11 -7.04
N PHE A 390 -15.12 -7.39 -7.68
CA PHE A 390 -16.57 -7.45 -7.42
C PHE A 390 -17.24 -8.79 -7.84
N GLY A 391 -16.49 -9.70 -8.48
CA GLY A 391 -17.02 -10.95 -9.03
C GLY A 391 -17.77 -10.78 -10.35
N GLY A 392 -17.57 -9.64 -11.00
CA GLY A 392 -18.16 -9.26 -12.28
C GLY A 392 -17.14 -9.24 -13.42
N GLU A 393 -17.52 -8.60 -14.53
CA GLU A 393 -16.68 -8.45 -15.73
C GLU A 393 -16.92 -7.09 -16.38
N ILE A 394 -15.92 -6.54 -17.07
CA ILE A 394 -16.09 -5.40 -17.98
C ILE A 394 -15.80 -5.84 -19.42
N LYS A 395 -16.68 -5.46 -20.34
CA LYS A 395 -16.57 -5.73 -21.78
C LYS A 395 -16.55 -4.42 -22.56
N CYS A 396 -15.85 -4.41 -23.69
CA CYS A 396 -15.81 -3.28 -24.60
C CYS A 396 -16.34 -3.72 -25.97
N GLN A 397 -17.22 -2.92 -26.54
CA GLN A 397 -17.67 -2.98 -27.93
C GLN A 397 -17.50 -1.60 -28.53
N SER A 398 -17.12 -1.50 -29.79
CA SER A 398 -16.92 -0.20 -30.43
C SER A 398 -16.98 -0.31 -31.94
N GLU A 399 -17.45 0.76 -32.57
CA GLU A 399 -17.44 0.96 -34.00
C GLU A 399 -16.65 2.25 -34.30
N VAL A 400 -15.67 2.13 -35.21
CA VAL A 400 -14.74 3.22 -35.53
C VAL A 400 -15.52 4.40 -36.10
N ASP A 401 -15.23 5.60 -35.62
CA ASP A 401 -15.88 6.87 -35.97
C ASP A 401 -17.39 6.95 -35.64
N GLU A 402 -17.93 6.00 -34.88
CA GLU A 402 -19.34 6.05 -34.45
C GLU A 402 -19.51 6.06 -32.92
N TRP A 403 -19.07 5.00 -32.22
CA TRP A 403 -19.31 4.87 -30.79
C TRP A 403 -18.36 3.89 -30.08
N THR A 404 -18.22 4.06 -28.76
CA THR A 404 -17.57 3.10 -27.86
C THR A 404 -18.50 2.78 -26.72
N GLN A 405 -18.63 1.51 -26.36
CA GLN A 405 -19.49 1.02 -25.30
C GLN A 405 -18.71 0.13 -24.34
N PHE A 406 -18.72 0.50 -23.06
CA PHE A 406 -18.23 -0.33 -21.96
C PHE A 406 -19.42 -0.88 -21.18
N THR A 407 -19.50 -2.22 -21.09
CA THR A 407 -20.52 -2.93 -20.32
C THR A 407 -19.90 -3.54 -19.08
N MET A 408 -20.26 -3.01 -17.91
CA MET A 408 -19.89 -3.56 -16.60
C MET A 408 -21.00 -4.49 -16.12
N ILE A 409 -20.65 -5.75 -15.88
CA ILE A 409 -21.57 -6.80 -15.46
C ILE A 409 -21.32 -7.11 -13.99
N PHE A 410 -22.38 -7.09 -13.18
CA PHE A 410 -22.35 -7.36 -11.76
C PHE A 410 -23.09 -8.67 -11.46
N PRO A 411 -22.55 -9.52 -10.57
CA PRO A 411 -23.27 -10.70 -10.13
C PRO A 411 -24.46 -10.29 -9.25
N ALA A 412 -25.56 -11.04 -9.33
CA ALA A 412 -26.69 -10.86 -8.40
C ALA A 412 -26.24 -11.10 -6.95
N LEU A 413 -26.80 -10.36 -5.99
CA LEU A 413 -26.47 -10.51 -4.56
C LEU A 413 -26.77 -11.93 -4.02
N THR A 414 -27.65 -12.68 -4.68
CA THR A 414 -28.02 -14.06 -4.35
C THR A 414 -27.13 -15.11 -5.02
N SER A 415 -26.23 -14.71 -5.92
CA SER A 415 -25.35 -15.61 -6.67
C SER A 415 -24.34 -16.32 -5.77
N ASN A 416 -23.87 -17.49 -6.21
CA ASN A 416 -22.84 -18.23 -5.47
C ASN A 416 -21.52 -17.45 -5.39
N THR A 417 -21.16 -16.71 -6.45
CA THR A 417 -19.97 -15.84 -6.44
C THR A 417 -20.00 -14.82 -5.30
N VAL A 418 -21.14 -14.15 -5.08
CA VAL A 418 -21.28 -13.17 -3.99
C VAL A 418 -21.32 -13.87 -2.63
N LYS A 419 -21.91 -15.06 -2.52
CA LYS A 419 -21.88 -15.86 -1.29
C LYS A 419 -20.46 -16.27 -0.90
N ASP A 420 -19.65 -16.66 -1.88
CA ASP A 420 -18.24 -17.02 -1.66
C ASP A 420 -17.44 -15.79 -1.20
N ILE A 421 -17.64 -14.63 -1.85
CA ILE A 421 -17.03 -13.36 -1.42
C ILE A 421 -17.43 -13.02 0.01
N LYS A 422 -18.73 -13.12 0.36
CA LYS A 422 -19.22 -12.87 1.72
C LYS A 422 -18.62 -13.84 2.74
N SER A 423 -18.45 -15.12 2.38
CA SER A 423 -17.81 -16.12 3.24
C SER A 423 -16.33 -15.82 3.48
N GLU A 424 -15.60 -15.40 2.45
CA GLU A 424 -14.21 -14.93 2.59
C GLU A 424 -14.12 -13.71 3.51
N LEU A 425 -15.04 -12.74 3.34
CA LEU A 425 -15.08 -11.53 4.17
C LEU A 425 -15.46 -11.83 5.61
N ALA A 426 -16.47 -12.67 5.85
CA ALA A 426 -16.91 -13.03 7.18
C ALA A 426 -15.78 -13.65 8.01
N LYS A 427 -14.89 -14.44 7.40
CA LYS A 427 -13.72 -15.02 8.08
C LYS A 427 -12.70 -14.00 8.59
N LEU A 428 -12.72 -12.79 8.03
CA LEU A 428 -11.86 -11.69 8.46
C LEU A 428 -12.52 -10.84 9.56
N LYS A 429 -13.76 -11.15 9.95
CA LYS A 429 -14.54 -10.35 10.90
C LYS A 429 -14.44 -10.89 12.32
N ASN A 430 -14.37 -9.96 13.26
CA ASN A 430 -14.34 -10.25 14.68
C ASN A 430 -15.62 -9.72 15.34
N VAL A 431 -16.38 -10.59 16.00
CA VAL A 431 -17.66 -10.26 16.63
C VAL A 431 -17.56 -10.50 18.14
N LEU A 432 -17.95 -9.50 18.93
CA LEU A 432 -18.11 -9.64 20.37
C LEU A 432 -19.59 -9.86 20.71
N PHE A 433 -19.85 -10.81 21.61
CA PHE A 433 -21.18 -11.08 22.14
C PHE A 433 -21.16 -11.03 23.67
N VAL A 434 -21.82 -10.03 24.24
CA VAL A 434 -21.94 -9.84 25.69
C VAL A 434 -23.31 -10.33 26.14
N SER A 435 -23.36 -11.52 26.74
CA SER A 435 -24.60 -12.12 27.25
C SER A 435 -24.31 -13.24 28.26
N GLU A 436 -25.15 -13.34 29.28
CA GLU A 436 -25.17 -14.44 30.25
C GLU A 436 -26.24 -15.50 29.89
N GLN A 437 -27.08 -15.24 28.89
CA GLN A 437 -28.11 -16.16 28.45
C GLN A 437 -27.55 -17.28 27.56
N ASN A 438 -27.63 -18.51 28.05
CA ASN A 438 -27.15 -19.70 27.31
C ASN A 438 -27.77 -19.88 25.92
N ILE A 439 -29.03 -19.46 25.73
CA ILE A 439 -29.72 -19.60 24.44
C ILE A 439 -29.10 -18.69 23.37
N LEU A 440 -28.80 -17.44 23.71
CA LEU A 440 -28.16 -16.47 22.81
C LEU A 440 -26.72 -16.87 22.51
N VAL A 441 -25.97 -17.27 23.54
CA VAL A 441 -24.58 -17.73 23.40
C VAL A 441 -24.50 -18.97 22.49
N THR A 442 -25.41 -19.93 22.65
CA THR A 442 -25.43 -21.13 21.81
C THR A 442 -25.74 -20.77 20.35
N LYS A 443 -26.71 -19.87 20.13
CA LYS A 443 -27.07 -19.41 18.78
C LYS A 443 -25.93 -18.64 18.11
N ALA A 444 -25.24 -17.78 18.86
CA ALA A 444 -24.07 -17.05 18.36
C ALA A 444 -22.93 -18.00 17.94
N LYS A 445 -22.64 -19.04 18.74
CA LYS A 445 -21.63 -20.06 18.40
C LYS A 445 -21.98 -20.86 17.14
N GLU A 446 -23.24 -21.26 17.00
CA GLU A 446 -23.74 -21.93 15.79
C GLU A 446 -23.54 -21.06 14.54
N LEU A 447 -23.85 -19.76 14.68
CA LEU A 447 -23.68 -18.80 13.60
C LEU A 447 -22.21 -18.58 13.22
N ALA A 448 -21.33 -18.43 14.22
CA ALA A 448 -19.89 -18.31 14.01
C ALA A 448 -19.32 -19.53 13.29
N GLY A 449 -19.75 -20.74 13.65
CA GLY A 449 -19.38 -21.97 12.95
C GLY A 449 -19.87 -22.02 11.49
N THR A 450 -21.06 -21.46 11.22
CA THR A 450 -21.66 -21.47 9.88
C THR A 450 -21.07 -20.40 8.95
N MET A 451 -20.81 -19.19 9.47
CA MET A 451 -20.31 -18.05 8.69
C MET A 451 -18.78 -17.89 8.74
N GLY A 452 -18.12 -18.50 9.74
CA GLY A 452 -16.66 -18.57 9.85
C GLY A 452 -15.97 -17.35 10.47
N PHE A 453 -16.71 -16.40 11.06
CA PHE A 453 -16.14 -15.24 11.76
C PHE A 453 -15.59 -15.60 13.15
N GLU A 454 -14.65 -14.79 13.66
CA GLU A 454 -14.11 -14.97 15.01
C GLU A 454 -15.12 -14.44 16.04
N LEU A 455 -15.58 -15.30 16.96
CA LEU A 455 -16.55 -14.95 17.99
C LEU A 455 -15.89 -14.92 19.37
N THR A 456 -15.92 -13.76 20.01
CA THR A 456 -15.59 -13.61 21.43
C THR A 456 -16.88 -13.50 22.23
N ILE A 457 -17.00 -14.30 23.30
CA ILE A 457 -18.16 -14.24 24.22
C ILE A 457 -17.66 -13.79 25.58
N LEU A 458 -18.33 -12.80 26.16
CA LEU A 458 -18.02 -12.31 27.50
C LEU A 458 -19.30 -12.25 28.34
N ASP A 459 -19.15 -12.55 29.63
CA ASP A 459 -20.14 -12.17 30.63
C ASP A 459 -19.97 -10.69 31.02
N ILE A 460 -20.93 -10.14 31.76
CA ILE A 460 -20.93 -8.71 32.08
C ILE A 460 -19.78 -8.36 33.02
N ALA A 461 -19.48 -9.22 34.00
CA ALA A 461 -18.38 -9.00 34.94
C ALA A 461 -17.01 -8.93 34.22
N SER A 462 -16.79 -9.81 33.25
CA SER A 462 -15.57 -9.85 32.44
C SER A 462 -15.50 -8.68 31.46
N THR A 463 -16.66 -8.24 30.94
CA THR A 463 -16.75 -7.05 30.07
C THR A 463 -16.36 -5.79 30.84
N LEU A 464 -16.83 -5.62 32.08
CA LEU A 464 -16.47 -4.48 32.95
C LEU A 464 -15.01 -4.50 33.42
N ASN A 465 -14.34 -5.66 33.36
CA ASN A 465 -12.93 -5.79 33.68
C ASN A 465 -12.01 -5.53 32.48
N LYS A 466 -12.58 -5.39 31.27
CA LYS A 466 -11.83 -4.97 30.09
C LYS A 466 -11.64 -3.47 30.06
N LYS A 467 -10.59 -3.05 29.34
CA LYS A 467 -10.30 -1.65 29.05
C LYS A 467 -10.85 -1.26 27.69
N GLU A 468 -11.12 0.02 27.49
CA GLU A 468 -11.72 0.61 26.28
C GLU A 468 -11.05 0.17 24.97
N TYR A 469 -9.72 0.22 24.90
CA TYR A 469 -8.95 -0.22 23.72
C TYR A 469 -9.05 -1.72 23.39
N GLN A 470 -9.59 -2.54 24.29
CA GLN A 470 -9.77 -3.98 24.06
C GLN A 470 -11.08 -4.32 23.34
N PHE A 471 -11.84 -3.30 22.92
CA PHE A 471 -13.09 -3.41 22.18
C PHE A 471 -12.93 -3.13 20.68
N GLU A 472 -11.81 -3.57 20.09
CA GLU A 472 -11.61 -3.60 18.63
C GLU A 472 -12.31 -4.81 18.01
N PHE A 473 -13.59 -4.62 17.67
CA PHE A 473 -14.40 -5.62 16.96
C PHE A 473 -15.03 -4.99 15.70
N ASP A 474 -15.51 -5.78 14.76
CA ASP A 474 -16.32 -5.27 13.65
C ASP A 474 -17.77 -5.03 14.08
N LEU A 475 -18.26 -5.85 15.02
CA LEU A 475 -19.65 -5.87 15.48
C LEU A 475 -19.72 -6.33 16.94
N ILE A 476 -20.50 -5.61 17.76
CA ILE A 476 -20.68 -5.91 19.19
C ILE A 476 -22.15 -6.10 19.47
N PHE A 477 -22.52 -7.25 20.05
CA PHE A 477 -23.86 -7.50 20.59
C PHE A 477 -23.86 -7.35 22.10
N VAL A 478 -24.82 -6.61 22.63
CA VAL A 478 -25.05 -6.46 24.05
C VAL A 478 -26.47 -6.90 24.37
N ASP A 479 -26.59 -7.95 25.17
CA ASP A 479 -27.86 -8.42 25.69
C ASP A 479 -28.33 -7.55 26.86
N MET A 480 -29.44 -6.85 26.65
CA MET A 480 -29.99 -5.92 27.63
C MET A 480 -30.61 -6.62 28.84
N GLU A 481 -30.98 -7.89 28.74
CA GLU A 481 -31.61 -8.62 29.84
C GLU A 481 -30.59 -9.24 30.78
N SER A 482 -29.41 -9.54 30.25
CA SER A 482 -28.28 -9.93 31.09
C SER A 482 -27.83 -8.75 31.97
N LEU A 483 -28.04 -7.50 31.53
CA LEU A 483 -27.69 -6.30 32.29
C LEU A 483 -28.61 -6.16 33.51
N ASP A 484 -28.04 -6.45 34.68
CA ASP A 484 -28.72 -6.34 35.98
C ASP A 484 -29.36 -4.93 36.16
N LEU A 485 -30.56 -4.86 36.76
CA LEU A 485 -31.49 -3.71 36.86
C LEU A 485 -30.92 -2.38 37.43
N ARG A 486 -29.61 -2.30 37.71
CA ARG A 486 -28.93 -1.09 38.18
C ARG A 486 -28.48 -0.27 36.97
N ALA A 487 -29.10 0.90 36.81
CA ALA A 487 -28.78 1.89 35.77
C ALA A 487 -27.26 2.18 35.60
N SER A 488 -26.44 1.96 36.64
CA SER A 488 -25.00 2.23 36.63
C SER A 488 -24.14 1.22 35.87
N CYS A 489 -24.65 0.05 35.48
CA CYS A 489 -23.87 -0.95 34.73
C CYS A 489 -23.87 -0.66 33.23
N LEU A 490 -25.02 -0.27 32.69
CA LEU A 490 -25.17 0.14 31.30
C LEU A 490 -24.32 1.38 31.03
N ASP A 491 -24.37 2.41 31.89
CA ASP A 491 -23.58 3.62 31.74
C ASP A 491 -22.06 3.33 31.66
N LYS A 492 -21.58 2.33 32.41
CA LYS A 492 -20.19 1.89 32.36
C LYS A 492 -19.85 1.15 31.07
N ILE A 493 -20.74 0.28 30.59
CA ILE A 493 -20.52 -0.44 29.33
C ILE A 493 -20.63 0.52 28.14
N GLU A 494 -21.59 1.44 28.13
CA GLU A 494 -21.69 2.50 27.13
C GLU A 494 -20.45 3.39 27.13
N SER A 495 -19.88 3.71 28.31
CA SER A 495 -18.59 4.41 28.42
C SER A 495 -17.41 3.56 27.92
N LEU A 496 -17.45 2.24 28.06
CA LEU A 496 -16.41 1.37 27.50
C LEU A 496 -16.52 1.25 25.97
N LEU A 497 -17.75 1.34 25.45
CA LEU A 497 -18.09 1.20 24.04
C LEU A 497 -18.09 2.54 23.28
N SER A 498 -18.06 3.69 23.97
CA SER A 498 -18.12 5.01 23.35
C SER A 498 -16.94 5.32 22.43
N PHE A 499 -15.85 4.57 22.57
CA PHE A 499 -14.59 4.75 21.84
C PHE A 499 -14.38 3.75 20.71
N THR A 500 -15.26 2.77 20.55
CA THR A 500 -15.12 1.79 19.46
C THR A 500 -15.76 2.29 18.16
N GLU A 501 -15.10 2.03 17.03
CA GLU A 501 -15.69 2.20 15.70
C GLU A 501 -16.60 1.01 15.32
N SER A 502 -16.73 0.01 16.19
CA SER A 502 -17.62 -1.13 16.00
C SER A 502 -19.08 -0.70 15.87
N ARG A 503 -19.83 -1.43 15.05
CA ARG A 503 -21.28 -1.34 15.08
C ARG A 503 -21.81 -2.01 16.35
N ILE A 504 -22.58 -1.28 17.16
CA ILE A 504 -23.12 -1.79 18.44
C ILE A 504 -24.59 -2.14 18.28
N VAL A 505 -24.96 -3.35 18.71
CA VAL A 505 -26.30 -3.92 18.61
C VAL A 505 -26.83 -4.28 19.99
N TYR A 506 -27.94 -3.67 20.40
CA TYR A 506 -28.65 -4.02 21.62
C TYR A 506 -29.77 -5.02 21.35
N LEU A 507 -29.73 -6.16 22.05
CA LEU A 507 -30.80 -7.16 22.04
C LEU A 507 -31.76 -6.93 23.20
N PHE A 508 -33.07 -6.86 22.95
CA PHE A 508 -34.09 -6.60 23.98
C PHE A 508 -35.38 -7.42 23.75
N GLU A 509 -36.07 -7.88 24.80
CA GLU A 509 -37.40 -8.52 24.69
C GLU A 509 -38.57 -7.55 24.91
N ASN A 510 -38.46 -6.64 25.89
CA ASN A 510 -39.46 -5.61 26.16
C ASN A 510 -38.85 -4.22 25.95
N HIS A 511 -39.52 -3.39 25.13
CA HIS A 511 -39.00 -2.08 24.71
C HIS A 511 -38.47 -1.28 25.91
N PRO A 512 -37.19 -0.85 25.92
CA PRO A 512 -36.72 0.00 27.00
C PRO A 512 -37.47 1.33 26.91
N ILE A 513 -38.08 1.68 28.04
CA ILE A 513 -38.78 2.94 28.32
C ILE A 513 -37.91 4.10 27.81
N LYS A 514 -38.53 5.04 27.06
CA LYS A 514 -37.96 6.32 26.61
C LYS A 514 -36.80 6.79 27.50
N ARG A 515 -35.56 6.58 27.05
CA ARG A 515 -34.38 7.27 27.58
C ARG A 515 -33.86 8.21 26.52
N VAL A 516 -33.95 9.49 26.83
CA VAL A 516 -33.26 10.59 26.17
C VAL A 516 -31.92 10.71 26.89
N ARG A 517 -30.79 10.43 26.23
CA ARG A 517 -29.47 11.00 26.56
C ARG A 517 -28.39 10.63 25.53
N ASN A 518 -27.45 11.57 25.40
CA ASN A 518 -26.31 11.64 24.47
C ASN A 518 -25.38 10.42 24.59
N VAL A 519 -25.46 9.49 23.63
CA VAL A 519 -24.43 8.48 23.40
C VAL A 519 -23.65 8.90 22.16
N SER A 520 -22.33 8.71 22.15
CA SER A 520 -21.42 9.14 21.06
C SER A 520 -21.54 8.31 19.77
N PHE A 521 -22.37 7.27 19.78
CA PHE A 521 -22.62 6.38 18.64
C PHE A 521 -24.13 6.15 18.45
N GLU A 522 -24.55 5.80 17.23
CA GLU A 522 -25.94 5.39 16.94
C GLU A 522 -26.10 3.87 17.13
N PRO A 523 -26.68 3.40 18.25
CA PRO A 523 -26.90 1.97 18.45
C PRO A 523 -27.99 1.39 17.56
N VAL A 524 -27.79 0.15 17.13
CA VAL A 524 -28.79 -0.65 16.44
C VAL A 524 -29.60 -1.45 17.46
N TRP A 525 -30.91 -1.22 17.52
CA TRP A 525 -31.82 -1.96 18.41
C TRP A 525 -32.46 -3.12 17.66
N VAL A 526 -32.33 -4.34 18.19
CA VAL A 526 -32.93 -5.55 17.61
C VAL A 526 -33.67 -6.32 18.68
N GLU A 527 -34.92 -6.69 18.42
CA GLU A 527 -35.70 -7.51 19.34
C GLU A 527 -35.10 -8.93 19.41
N THR A 528 -34.90 -9.45 20.62
CA THR A 528 -34.25 -10.76 20.85
C THR A 528 -34.96 -11.89 20.11
N GLN A 529 -36.30 -11.88 20.09
CA GLN A 529 -37.10 -12.87 19.36
C GLN A 529 -36.90 -12.78 17.83
N VAL A 530 -36.79 -11.56 17.29
CA VAL A 530 -36.54 -11.33 15.86
C VAL A 530 -35.13 -11.80 15.47
N TRP A 531 -34.14 -11.56 16.32
CA TRP A 531 -32.77 -12.04 16.12
C TRP A 531 -32.68 -13.57 16.18
N LEU A 532 -33.37 -14.22 17.11
CA LEU A 532 -33.42 -15.69 17.22
C LEU A 532 -34.09 -16.36 16.02
N LEU A 533 -35.11 -15.73 15.43
CA LEU A 533 -35.81 -16.23 14.26
C LEU A 533 -35.09 -15.93 12.93
N ASN A 534 -34.35 -14.83 12.84
CA ASN A 534 -33.71 -14.33 11.62
C ASN A 534 -32.20 -14.08 11.79
N THR A 535 -31.49 -14.96 12.49
CA THR A 535 -30.10 -14.71 12.91
C THR A 535 -29.15 -14.46 11.73
N GLN A 536 -29.18 -15.33 10.71
CA GLN A 536 -28.27 -15.23 9.56
C GLN A 536 -28.58 -14.03 8.64
N PRO A 537 -29.84 -13.76 8.24
CA PRO A 537 -30.18 -12.54 7.50
C PRO A 537 -29.86 -11.24 8.25
N THR A 538 -30.03 -11.24 9.58
CA THR A 538 -29.74 -10.07 10.41
C THR A 538 -28.23 -9.83 10.49
N MET A 539 -27.44 -10.88 10.68
CA MET A 539 -25.98 -10.79 10.67
C MET A 539 -25.43 -10.34 9.31
N ASP A 540 -25.97 -10.87 8.20
CA ASP A 540 -25.58 -10.46 6.84
C ASP A 540 -25.84 -8.96 6.61
N ARG A 541 -26.97 -8.43 7.11
CA ARG A 541 -27.26 -6.99 7.03
C ARG A 541 -26.33 -6.16 7.91
N LEU A 542 -26.08 -6.60 9.14
CA LEU A 542 -25.25 -5.84 10.08
C LEU A 542 -23.79 -5.74 9.64
N LEU A 543 -23.24 -6.83 9.08
CA LEU A 543 -21.86 -6.90 8.61
C LEU A 543 -21.65 -6.22 7.26
N PHE A 544 -22.62 -6.30 6.34
CA PHE A 544 -22.42 -5.92 4.94
C PHE A 544 -23.32 -4.79 4.44
N ASP A 545 -24.33 -4.31 5.17
CA ASP A 545 -25.22 -3.23 4.72
C ASP A 545 -24.87 -1.87 5.37
N SER A 546 -24.45 -0.93 4.51
CA SER A 546 -23.98 0.42 4.87
C SER A 546 -25.10 1.32 5.41
N ASN A 547 -26.34 1.13 4.95
CA ASN A 547 -27.45 2.08 5.11
C ASN A 547 -28.45 1.70 6.22
N TYR A 548 -28.13 0.73 7.07
CA TYR A 548 -29.02 0.39 8.18
C TYR A 548 -28.93 1.43 9.31
N VAL A 549 -29.68 2.52 9.13
CA VAL A 549 -29.93 3.58 10.12
C VAL A 549 -31.43 3.61 10.39
N ILE A 550 -31.84 3.49 11.66
CA ILE A 550 -33.18 3.89 12.11
C ILE A 550 -33.09 5.42 12.35
N PRO A 551 -34.07 6.25 11.96
CA PRO A 551 -33.91 7.70 11.98
C PRO A 551 -33.51 8.22 13.37
N ALA A 552 -32.33 8.81 13.50
CA ALA A 552 -31.91 9.50 14.71
C ALA A 552 -32.54 10.90 14.76
N ALA A 553 -33.09 11.24 15.93
CA ALA A 553 -33.63 12.55 16.21
C ALA A 553 -32.50 13.59 16.29
N SER A 554 -32.68 14.68 15.55
CA SER A 554 -31.96 15.96 15.62
C SER A 554 -31.27 16.22 16.96
N ALA A 555 -29.93 16.26 16.96
CA ALA A 555 -29.16 16.87 18.03
C ALA A 555 -29.48 18.38 18.06
N ALA A 556 -29.71 18.92 19.27
CA ALA A 556 -29.98 20.33 19.49
C ALA A 556 -28.68 21.15 19.54
N PRO A 557 -28.72 22.48 19.29
CA PRO A 557 -27.54 23.33 19.28
C PRO A 557 -26.92 23.49 20.68
N LEU A 558 -25.59 23.55 20.73
CA LEU A 558 -24.81 23.94 21.91
C LEU A 558 -25.16 25.38 22.34
N ASP A 559 -25.32 25.58 23.64
CA ASP A 559 -25.71 26.83 24.29
C ASP A 559 -24.53 27.83 24.28
N THR A 560 -24.65 28.95 23.56
CA THR A 560 -23.57 29.92 23.28
C THR A 560 -23.28 30.91 24.43
N ALA A 561 -23.56 30.54 25.68
CA ALA A 561 -23.57 31.49 26.79
C ALA A 561 -22.22 31.65 27.54
N ASN A 562 -21.24 30.75 27.37
CA ASN A 562 -19.90 30.87 27.95
C ASN A 562 -18.83 30.65 26.86
N LYS A 563 -17.95 31.64 26.65
CA LYS A 563 -16.73 31.45 25.87
C LYS A 563 -15.80 30.50 26.63
N ARG A 564 -15.33 29.47 25.94
CA ARG A 564 -14.46 28.41 26.46
C ARG A 564 -13.05 28.58 25.90
N THR A 565 -12.04 28.29 26.72
CA THR A 565 -10.63 28.48 26.39
C THR A 565 -9.97 27.14 26.03
N ILE A 566 -9.43 27.02 24.82
CA ILE A 566 -8.71 25.84 24.36
C ILE A 566 -7.22 26.15 24.24
N MET A 567 -6.35 25.33 24.82
CA MET A 567 -4.91 25.42 24.62
C MET A 567 -4.45 24.48 23.51
N VAL A 568 -3.78 25.00 22.48
CA VAL A 568 -3.17 24.22 21.40
C VAL A 568 -1.66 24.17 21.59
N VAL A 569 -1.12 22.97 21.76
CA VAL A 569 0.29 22.70 21.99
C VAL A 569 0.83 21.86 20.83
N ASP A 570 1.70 22.44 20.00
CA ASP A 570 2.23 21.78 18.80
C ASP A 570 3.55 22.48 18.42
N ASP A 571 4.61 21.74 18.09
CA ASP A 571 5.93 22.33 17.81
C ASP A 571 6.00 22.97 16.41
N ASN A 572 5.11 22.54 15.51
CA ASN A 572 4.98 23.09 14.18
C ASN A 572 4.19 24.40 14.22
N GLU A 573 4.90 25.52 14.16
CA GLU A 573 4.33 26.89 14.16
C GLU A 573 3.18 27.06 13.16
N SER A 574 3.29 26.44 11.97
CA SER A 574 2.27 26.58 10.93
C SER A 574 0.99 25.82 11.27
N LEU A 575 1.12 24.58 11.73
CA LEU A 575 -0.02 23.74 12.11
C LEU A 575 -0.69 24.26 13.38
N ARG A 576 0.10 24.70 14.37
CA ARG A 576 -0.38 25.33 15.60
C ARG A 576 -1.23 26.55 15.32
N ARG A 577 -0.73 27.47 14.48
CA ARG A 577 -1.48 28.69 14.09
C ARG A 577 -2.72 28.38 13.28
N PHE A 578 -2.65 27.43 12.36
CA PHE A 578 -3.81 27.02 11.57
C PHE A 578 -4.92 26.46 12.45
N THR A 579 -4.57 25.55 13.35
CA THR A 579 -5.51 24.93 14.30
C THR A 579 -6.13 25.97 15.23
N ALA A 580 -5.31 26.89 15.77
CA ALA A 580 -5.81 27.99 16.59
C ALA A 580 -6.80 28.88 15.83
N MET A 581 -6.48 29.27 14.59
CA MET A 581 -7.36 30.07 13.74
C MET A 581 -8.69 29.38 13.45
N LEU A 582 -8.69 28.05 13.25
CA LEU A 582 -9.93 27.28 13.05
C LEU A 582 -10.83 27.31 14.29
N LEU A 583 -10.26 27.20 15.48
CA LEU A 583 -10.97 27.23 16.76
C LEU A 583 -11.47 28.63 17.11
N GLU A 584 -10.65 29.67 16.90
CA GLU A 584 -11.04 31.07 17.06
C GLU A 584 -12.23 31.44 16.16
N LYS A 585 -12.24 30.94 14.90
CA LYS A 585 -13.37 31.13 13.98
C LYS A 585 -14.68 30.48 14.46
N GLN A 586 -14.60 29.47 15.32
CA GLN A 586 -15.79 28.84 15.95
C GLN A 586 -16.19 29.51 17.26
N GLY A 587 -15.47 30.55 17.71
CA GLY A 587 -15.82 31.34 18.88
C GLY A 587 -15.14 30.91 20.18
N PHE A 588 -14.16 29.98 20.14
CA PHE A 588 -13.31 29.64 21.27
C PHE A 588 -12.21 30.68 21.48
N ASP A 589 -11.80 30.91 22.72
CA ASP A 589 -10.57 31.64 23.02
C ASP A 589 -9.41 30.64 22.98
N VAL A 590 -8.31 30.94 22.28
CA VAL A 590 -7.24 29.96 22.05
C VAL A 590 -5.91 30.43 22.60
N ILE A 591 -5.25 29.57 23.38
CA ILE A 591 -3.89 29.78 23.89
C ILE A 591 -2.94 28.86 23.12
N GLN A 592 -1.87 29.41 22.54
CA GLN A 592 -0.91 28.62 21.76
C GLN A 592 0.39 28.42 22.54
N LYS A 593 0.93 27.19 22.55
CA LYS A 593 2.21 26.83 23.17
C LYS A 593 3.02 25.92 22.24
N GLU A 594 4.34 25.99 22.33
CA GLU A 594 5.23 25.30 21.39
C GLU A 594 5.72 23.94 21.88
N ASP A 595 5.63 23.69 23.19
CA ASP A 595 6.11 22.47 23.82
C ASP A 595 5.36 22.19 25.14
N GLY A 596 5.56 20.98 25.68
CA GLY A 596 4.91 20.53 26.91
C GLY A 596 5.30 21.31 28.18
N GLN A 597 6.48 21.94 28.22
CA GLN A 597 6.90 22.75 29.37
C GLN A 597 6.14 24.07 29.39
N GLN A 598 6.03 24.75 28.24
CA GLN A 598 5.25 25.98 28.14
C GLN A 598 3.74 25.76 28.39
N ALA A 599 3.25 24.56 28.07
CA ALA A 599 1.88 24.14 28.39
C ALA A 599 1.66 24.03 29.91
N LEU A 600 2.59 23.40 30.63
CA LEU A 600 2.55 23.33 32.11
C LEU A 600 2.64 24.72 32.74
N ASP A 601 3.51 25.58 32.23
CA ASP A 601 3.70 26.94 32.75
C ASP A 601 2.42 27.79 32.61
N ALA A 602 1.66 27.60 31.52
CA ALA A 602 0.38 28.28 31.31
C ALA A 602 -0.78 27.74 32.16
N LEU A 603 -0.80 26.44 32.45
CA LEU A 603 -1.84 25.88 33.32
C LEU A 603 -1.77 26.44 34.75
N ASP A 604 -0.62 26.97 35.17
CA ASP A 604 -0.46 27.65 36.45
C ASP A 604 -1.01 29.09 36.45
N THR A 605 -1.22 29.71 35.28
CA THR A 605 -1.63 31.11 35.14
C THR A 605 -3.01 31.31 34.52
N ASP A 606 -3.43 30.41 33.63
CA ASP A 606 -4.60 30.55 32.77
C ASP A 606 -5.64 29.45 33.07
N ASP A 607 -6.93 29.80 32.99
CA ASP A 607 -8.03 28.84 33.13
C ASP A 607 -8.33 28.23 31.75
N ILE A 608 -8.05 26.94 31.61
CA ILE A 608 -8.09 26.22 30.33
C ILE A 608 -9.13 25.11 30.43
N ASP A 609 -10.12 25.13 29.52
CA ASP A 609 -11.20 24.15 29.47
C ASP A 609 -10.79 22.87 28.73
N LEU A 610 -9.86 22.96 27.76
CA LEU A 610 -9.38 21.81 26.97
C LEU A 610 -7.96 22.03 26.44
N ILE A 611 -7.17 20.97 26.35
CA ILE A 611 -5.82 20.99 25.76
C ILE A 611 -5.79 20.09 24.54
N LEU A 612 -5.44 20.63 23.37
CA LEU A 612 -5.08 19.86 22.19
C LEU A 612 -3.56 19.80 22.11
N MET A 613 -2.97 18.61 22.27
CA MET A 613 -1.53 18.44 22.47
C MET A 613 -0.91 17.47 21.48
N ASP A 614 0.11 17.92 20.74
CA ASP A 614 0.97 17.04 19.95
C ASP A 614 1.77 16.10 20.87
N ILE A 615 2.11 14.93 20.35
CA ILE A 615 2.90 13.92 21.04
C ILE A 615 4.37 14.20 20.82
N GLU A 616 4.78 14.40 19.57
CA GLU A 616 6.19 14.50 19.20
C GLU A 616 6.63 15.96 19.23
N MET A 617 7.07 16.43 20.40
CA MET A 617 7.52 17.80 20.59
C MET A 617 8.93 17.85 21.23
N PRO A 618 9.77 18.84 20.89
CA PRO A 618 11.05 19.05 21.54
C PRO A 618 10.89 19.51 22.99
N ILE A 619 11.96 19.40 23.79
CA ILE A 619 12.03 19.77 25.22
C ILE A 619 11.20 18.85 26.12
N MET A 620 9.88 18.78 25.90
CA MET A 620 8.96 17.91 26.60
C MET A 620 7.89 17.40 25.63
N ASP A 621 7.85 16.09 25.45
CA ASP A 621 6.85 15.42 24.64
C ASP A 621 5.45 15.45 25.30
N GLY A 622 4.40 15.25 24.50
CA GLY A 622 3.02 15.34 24.97
C GLY A 622 2.65 14.29 26.02
N VAL A 623 3.31 13.13 25.99
CA VAL A 623 3.10 12.02 26.92
C VAL A 623 3.61 12.38 28.31
N GLU A 624 4.83 12.88 28.40
CA GLU A 624 5.45 13.36 29.65
C GLU A 624 4.73 14.60 30.18
N ALA A 625 4.33 15.53 29.31
CA ALA A 625 3.52 16.69 29.68
C ALA A 625 2.19 16.26 30.31
N SER A 626 1.45 15.34 29.66
CA SER A 626 0.18 14.81 30.17
C SER A 626 0.36 14.16 31.54
N ARG A 627 1.40 13.33 31.69
CA ARG A 627 1.70 12.66 32.96
C ARG A 627 1.96 13.68 34.08
N ARG A 628 2.68 14.77 33.79
CA ARG A 628 2.92 15.85 34.76
C ARG A 628 1.66 16.62 35.10
N ILE A 629 0.81 16.94 34.12
CA ILE A 629 -0.48 17.61 34.33
C ILE A 629 -1.36 16.79 35.28
N ARG A 630 -1.45 15.47 35.06
CA ARG A 630 -2.24 14.57 35.91
C ARG A 630 -1.66 14.42 37.33
N ASN A 631 -0.33 14.40 37.46
CA ASN A 631 0.34 14.26 38.76
C ASN A 631 0.51 15.59 39.54
N ALA A 632 0.15 16.73 38.95
CA ALA A 632 0.33 18.05 39.56
C ALA A 632 -0.56 18.30 40.79
N ASN A 633 -1.61 17.49 41.00
CA ASN A 633 -2.55 17.59 42.12
C ASN A 633 -3.18 19.00 42.26
N LYS A 634 -3.42 19.65 41.12
CA LYS A 634 -3.98 21.00 40.99
C LYS A 634 -5.35 20.94 40.30
N ALA A 635 -6.08 22.07 40.29
CA ALA A 635 -7.41 22.14 39.66
C ALA A 635 -7.38 21.74 38.18
N TYR A 636 -6.32 22.08 37.45
CA TYR A 636 -6.16 21.73 36.04
C TYR A 636 -5.82 20.25 35.80
N SER A 637 -5.55 19.45 36.84
CA SER A 637 -5.23 18.03 36.68
C SER A 637 -6.40 17.24 36.08
N SER A 638 -7.62 17.78 36.07
CA SER A 638 -8.80 17.19 35.41
C SER A 638 -9.10 17.75 34.02
N VAL A 639 -8.32 18.70 33.50
CA VAL A 639 -8.59 19.30 32.18
C VAL A 639 -8.47 18.23 31.09
N PRO A 640 -9.45 18.09 30.18
CA PRO A 640 -9.37 17.18 29.04
C PRO A 640 -8.14 17.45 28.17
N ILE A 641 -7.39 16.40 27.85
CA ILE A 641 -6.22 16.47 26.96
C ILE A 641 -6.51 15.61 25.72
N ILE A 642 -6.70 16.23 24.56
CA ILE A 642 -6.84 15.53 23.29
C ILE A 642 -5.47 15.48 22.61
N ALA A 643 -4.96 14.28 22.35
CA ALA A 643 -3.72 14.08 21.60
C ALA A 643 -3.92 14.46 20.13
N HIS A 644 -2.92 15.05 19.49
CA HIS A 644 -2.95 15.39 18.06
C HIS A 644 -1.73 14.78 17.36
N THR A 645 -1.87 13.56 16.83
CA THR A 645 -0.75 12.68 16.41
C THR A 645 -0.72 12.45 14.89
N GLY A 646 0.45 12.22 14.30
CA GLY A 646 0.58 11.71 12.92
C GLY A 646 0.60 10.18 12.80
N ASP A 647 0.72 9.46 13.92
CA ASP A 647 0.81 7.99 13.96
C ASP A 647 -0.43 7.39 14.63
N SER A 648 -1.02 6.39 13.97
CA SER A 648 -2.18 5.61 14.42
C SER A 648 -1.81 4.19 14.87
N SER A 649 -0.51 3.89 15.01
CA SER A 649 -0.06 2.56 15.41
C SER A 649 -0.54 2.19 16.83
N PRO A 650 -0.84 0.91 17.10
CA PRO A 650 -1.28 0.44 18.41
C PRO A 650 -0.29 0.77 19.55
N VAL A 651 1.01 0.79 19.25
CA VAL A 651 2.08 1.11 20.20
C VAL A 651 2.02 2.58 20.64
N THR A 652 1.58 3.46 19.74
CA THR A 652 1.47 4.90 20.00
C THR A 652 0.19 5.21 20.79
N LEU A 653 -0.91 4.50 20.53
CA LEU A 653 -2.15 4.58 21.32
C LEU A 653 -1.98 4.07 22.76
N GLU A 654 -1.27 2.96 22.99
CA GLU A 654 -0.98 2.46 24.35
C GLU A 654 -0.20 3.48 25.21
N LYS A 655 0.70 4.26 24.58
CA LYS A 655 1.45 5.31 25.27
C LYS A 655 0.55 6.49 25.68
N MET A 656 -0.44 6.85 24.85
CA MET A 656 -1.41 7.93 25.15
C MET A 656 -2.24 7.59 26.38
N ASP A 657 -2.79 6.37 26.45
CA ASP A 657 -3.60 5.90 27.58
C ASP A 657 -2.82 5.91 28.89
N SER A 658 -1.55 5.46 28.85
CA SER A 658 -0.68 5.43 30.03
C SER A 658 -0.26 6.82 30.54
N SER A 659 -0.49 7.87 29.75
CA SER A 659 -0.09 9.25 30.04
C SER A 659 -1.21 10.10 30.66
N GLY A 660 -2.45 9.60 30.62
CA GLY A 660 -3.63 10.29 31.12
C GLY A 660 -4.24 11.29 30.14
N MET A 661 -3.98 11.14 28.83
CA MET A 661 -4.73 11.83 27.79
C MET A 661 -6.18 11.33 27.76
N SER A 662 -7.10 12.20 27.32
CA SER A 662 -8.54 12.00 27.33
C SER A 662 -9.08 11.49 25.99
N ASP A 663 -8.48 11.88 24.87
CA ASP A 663 -8.85 11.44 23.51
C ASP A 663 -7.67 11.67 22.55
N PHE A 664 -7.80 11.32 21.26
CA PHE A 664 -6.80 11.59 20.22
C PHE A 664 -7.42 11.97 18.86
N ILE A 665 -6.64 12.66 18.03
CA ILE A 665 -6.94 13.07 16.65
C ILE A 665 -5.74 12.75 15.78
N VAL A 666 -5.96 12.01 14.69
CA VAL A 666 -4.93 11.65 13.71
C VAL A 666 -4.81 12.74 12.63
N LYS A 667 -3.60 13.23 12.41
CA LYS A 667 -3.23 14.22 11.38
C LYS A 667 -3.07 13.51 10.02
N PRO A 668 -3.57 14.08 8.90
CA PRO A 668 -4.42 15.28 8.82
C PRO A 668 -5.89 14.93 9.14
N ALA A 669 -6.49 15.65 10.08
CA ALA A 669 -7.91 15.52 10.39
C ALA A 669 -8.73 16.52 9.58
N ASP A 670 -9.89 16.08 9.08
CA ASP A 670 -10.90 16.99 8.54
C ASP A 670 -11.39 17.96 9.65
N LYS A 671 -11.66 19.19 9.26
CA LYS A 671 -12.21 20.27 10.09
C LYS A 671 -13.46 19.82 10.86
N ASN A 672 -14.37 19.09 10.21
CA ASN A 672 -15.60 18.62 10.87
C ASN A 672 -15.28 17.61 11.99
N ARG A 673 -14.37 16.66 11.72
CA ARG A 673 -13.94 15.65 12.69
C ARG A 673 -13.23 16.26 13.90
N LEU A 674 -12.43 17.31 13.67
CA LEU A 674 -11.80 18.08 14.76
C LEU A 674 -12.86 18.72 15.66
N PHE A 675 -13.88 19.35 15.09
CA PHE A 675 -14.94 20.00 15.87
C PHE A 675 -15.86 19.00 16.58
N ASP A 676 -16.23 17.91 15.93
CA ASP A 676 -17.06 16.87 16.53
C ASP A 676 -16.38 16.30 17.78
N LYS A 677 -15.06 16.06 17.72
CA LYS A 677 -14.30 15.59 18.89
C LYS A 677 -14.18 16.62 19.99
N ILE A 678 -13.95 17.89 19.67
CA ILE A 678 -13.86 18.94 20.68
C ILE A 678 -15.21 19.15 21.38
N ALA A 679 -16.32 19.09 20.64
CA ALA A 679 -17.68 19.22 21.18
C ALA A 679 -18.09 18.11 22.15
N LEU A 680 -17.37 16.98 22.19
CA LEU A 680 -17.62 15.91 23.17
C LEU A 680 -17.09 16.26 24.57
N TRP A 681 -16.12 17.17 24.68
CA TRP A 681 -15.38 17.45 25.91
C TRP A 681 -15.62 18.84 26.50
N ILE A 682 -16.27 19.73 25.75
CA ILE A 682 -16.56 21.12 26.12
C ILE A 682 -18.04 21.41 25.89
#